data_AF-A0A816G5F4-F1
#
_entry.id   AF-A0A816G5F4-F1
#
_cell.length_a   1.000
_cell.length_b   1.000
_cell.length_c   1.000
_cell.angle_alpha   90.00
_cell.angle_beta   90.00
_cell.angle_gamma   90.00
#
_symmetry.space_group_name_H-M   'P 1'
#
loop_
_entity.id
_entity.type
_entity.pdbx_description
1 polymer ?
#
loop_
_entity_poly.entity_id
_entity_poly.type
_entity_poly.pdbx_seq_one_letter_code
_entity_poly.pdbx_strand_id
1 'polypeptide(L)'
;SSSATNKKQLREYCQSHLPPHMIPSLFIFLDKLPLNANGKIDRKLLPSPDLSDFSSADVDVDVEYKLPRNEIESTVHEIWCETFQRKQISIDTNLFDIGGHSLILMQLIYRYKRRLHLDTNYLCIVDLFQHPTIVEHAQLIRVVTKNTSDIDSCSWFSLYLDEARVSFSQERVFLDEHISLRDNHIMYAMPSLYRLASVNTNDFLSITRLHDALRRVIIKHSSLRTALYHDADGNIIQRSIDVRTNDAQWDTYKFSVRDVPHDDQQTNEVISEILNQSDLFDLSKGHVINCHVLRRHRPQNRIPNYDDDILKNDDLILFSVHHAFFDGASTLLFIRELSLAYENTTLSSTDENKLTYIDYSVHERLLDMTVSRNFWRSQLEGYNLEQRLSLPVDRHRTSVDERSGLACTAEIVFDDEMLISFLDYASVHHLTLFQLGLSLFYVFLFKLTHGQTDLCISSLNANRYRSELENMIGMFVSTLPFRVQLDGAWLFDEVLQYVKEKSLSIYEHSFYPLQTIVTDFHLNLSNIGFLETMFEFVSVAASDQRFSFGGVTFQELVVEPSYEVVKFDFSASFVYNPLWTEKKLSCSLLSSNIFDRASINKIAQRFKHFIRQLLVRSSIMRETSSPNKSIDELCLMLPEEIAELQETIFTYSGKITKEGKYTYSYGNLLLSFVTGSSI
;
A
#
# COMPACT_ATOMS: atom_id res chain seq x y z
N SER A 1 -10.57 8.11 48.03
CA SER A 1 -11.77 8.38 47.21
C SER A 1 -11.64 9.59 46.30
N SER A 2 -10.82 10.63 46.58
CA SER A 2 -10.64 11.78 45.67
C SER A 2 -9.68 11.52 44.48
N SER A 3 -8.67 10.66 44.64
CA SER A 3 -7.71 10.33 43.56
C SER A 3 -8.33 9.49 42.44
N ALA A 4 -9.17 8.51 42.78
CA ALA A 4 -9.89 7.67 41.82
C ALA A 4 -10.84 8.50 40.93
N THR A 5 -11.57 9.46 41.53
CA THR A 5 -12.45 10.39 40.81
C THR A 5 -11.67 11.29 39.83
N ASN A 6 -10.47 11.75 40.22
CA ASN A 6 -9.61 12.56 39.36
C ASN A 6 -9.00 11.77 38.18
N LYS A 7 -8.64 10.49 38.38
CA LYS A 7 -8.14 9.61 37.30
C LYS A 7 -9.22 9.36 36.25
N LYS A 8 -10.46 9.13 36.68
CA LYS A 8 -11.62 8.94 35.79
C LYS A 8 -11.89 10.17 34.93
N GLN A 9 -11.92 11.36 35.54
CA GLN A 9 -12.13 12.63 34.82
C GLN A 9 -11.02 12.93 33.81
N LEU A 10 -9.75 12.64 34.14
CA LEU A 10 -8.64 12.79 33.18
C LEU A 10 -8.79 11.84 32.00
N ARG A 11 -9.22 10.61 32.24
CA ARG A 11 -9.47 9.64 31.18
C ARG A 11 -10.64 10.05 30.28
N GLU A 12 -11.76 10.50 30.85
CA GLU A 12 -12.91 11.03 30.09
C GLU A 12 -12.52 12.28 29.27
N TYR A 13 -11.68 13.14 29.83
CA TYR A 13 -11.10 14.27 29.11
C TYR A 13 -10.21 13.81 27.94
N CYS A 14 -9.36 12.80 28.16
CA CYS A 14 -8.58 12.19 27.08
C CYS A 14 -9.47 11.52 26.03
N GLN A 15 -10.49 10.77 26.41
CA GLN A 15 -11.42 10.09 25.49
C GLN A 15 -12.19 11.08 24.60
N SER A 16 -12.47 12.28 25.10
CA SER A 16 -13.13 13.34 24.31
C SER A 16 -12.20 14.08 23.35
N HIS A 17 -10.88 13.86 23.43
CA HIS A 17 -9.87 14.61 22.68
C HIS A 17 -8.80 13.73 21.99
N LEU A 18 -8.74 12.43 22.27
CA LEU A 18 -7.70 11.50 21.83
C LEU A 18 -8.33 10.14 21.44
N PRO A 19 -7.80 9.43 20.42
CA PRO A 19 -8.24 8.08 20.06
C PRO A 19 -7.97 7.04 21.14
N PRO A 20 -8.66 5.87 21.08
CA PRO A 20 -8.50 4.78 22.05
C PRO A 20 -7.05 4.37 22.33
N HIS A 21 -6.21 4.33 21.29
CA HIS A 21 -4.82 3.89 21.38
C HIS A 21 -3.85 4.95 21.94
N MET A 22 -4.27 6.21 22.06
CA MET A 22 -3.46 7.31 22.61
C MET A 22 -3.77 7.61 24.07
N ILE A 23 -4.83 7.03 24.61
CA ILE A 23 -5.21 7.21 26.00
C ILE A 23 -4.25 6.39 26.88
N PRO A 24 -3.53 7.01 27.84
CA PRO A 24 -2.63 6.30 28.73
C PRO A 24 -3.33 5.13 29.43
N SER A 25 -2.68 3.97 29.44
CA SER A 25 -3.22 2.79 30.14
C SER A 25 -3.25 3.00 31.65
N LEU A 26 -2.39 3.86 32.20
CA LEU A 26 -2.31 4.18 33.62
C LEU A 26 -2.09 5.69 33.84
N PHE A 27 -2.75 6.25 34.87
CA PHE A 27 -2.52 7.61 35.35
C PHE A 27 -1.93 7.56 36.76
N ILE A 28 -0.65 7.95 36.89
CA ILE A 28 0.05 8.03 38.18
C ILE A 28 0.14 9.50 38.58
N PHE A 29 -0.50 9.86 39.69
CA PHE A 29 -0.35 11.19 40.27
C PHE A 29 0.94 11.27 41.08
N LEU A 30 1.71 12.33 40.83
CA LEU A 30 2.92 12.67 41.55
C LEU A 30 2.74 14.06 42.14
N ASP A 31 3.13 14.25 43.40
CA ASP A 31 3.13 15.58 44.02
C ASP A 31 4.13 16.53 43.33
N LYS A 32 5.21 15.98 42.78
CA LYS A 32 6.21 16.70 42.01
C LYS A 32 6.94 15.78 41.02
N LEU A 33 7.25 16.28 39.83
CA LEU A 33 8.08 15.57 38.86
C LEU A 33 9.54 15.51 39.36
N PRO A 34 10.16 14.32 39.40
CA PRO A 34 11.58 14.20 39.74
C PRO A 34 12.42 14.83 38.62
N LEU A 35 13.35 15.69 39.00
CA LEU A 35 14.26 16.37 38.07
C LEU A 35 15.69 15.88 38.29
N ASN A 36 16.44 15.74 37.20
CA ASN A 36 17.88 15.51 37.25
C ASN A 36 18.64 16.80 37.58
N ALA A 37 19.96 16.69 37.74
CA ALA A 37 20.84 17.83 38.05
C ALA A 37 20.78 18.98 37.01
N ASN A 38 20.30 18.71 35.80
CA ASN A 38 20.14 19.69 34.72
C ASN A 38 18.72 20.29 34.64
N GLY A 39 17.86 20.02 35.63
CA GLY A 39 16.47 20.51 35.67
C GLY A 39 15.52 19.85 34.68
N LYS A 40 15.93 18.77 33.99
CA LYS A 40 15.05 17.97 33.12
C LYS A 40 14.42 16.82 33.92
N ILE A 41 13.25 16.33 33.48
CA ILE A 41 12.58 15.20 34.14
C ILE A 41 13.48 13.96 34.13
N ASP A 42 13.73 13.39 35.30
CA ASP A 42 14.47 12.14 35.44
C ASP A 42 13.53 10.95 35.32
N ARG A 43 13.43 10.41 34.11
CA ARG A 43 12.55 9.27 33.78
C ARG A 43 12.88 8.01 34.58
N LYS A 44 14.11 7.84 35.08
CA LYS A 44 14.50 6.66 35.88
C LYS A 44 13.98 6.71 37.31
N LEU A 45 13.65 7.92 37.80
CA LEU A 45 13.11 8.15 39.13
C LEU A 45 11.57 8.21 39.14
N LEU A 46 10.93 8.10 37.97
CA LEU A 46 9.48 7.93 37.91
C LEU A 46 9.10 6.57 38.50
N PRO A 47 7.99 6.47 39.26
CA PRO A 47 7.53 5.18 39.78
C PRO A 47 7.33 4.19 38.64
N SER A 48 7.82 2.97 38.83
CA SER A 48 7.51 1.87 37.90
C SER A 48 6.04 1.48 38.09
N PRO A 49 5.26 1.30 37.02
CA PRO A 49 3.90 0.77 37.12
C PRO A 49 3.96 -0.62 37.77
N ASP A 50 3.39 -0.79 38.97
CA ASP A 50 3.37 -2.10 39.61
C ASP A 50 2.31 -2.98 38.91
N LEU A 51 2.67 -4.23 38.57
CA LEU A 51 1.75 -5.15 37.89
C LEU A 51 0.56 -5.54 38.79
N SER A 52 0.68 -5.32 40.10
CA SER A 52 -0.37 -5.50 41.10
C SER A 52 -1.45 -4.40 41.05
N ASP A 53 -1.12 -3.19 40.60
CA ASP A 53 -2.09 -2.10 40.37
C ASP A 53 -3.03 -2.38 39.18
N PHE A 54 -2.71 -3.35 38.33
CA PHE A 54 -3.63 -3.89 37.32
C PHE A 54 -4.70 -4.82 37.94
N SER A 55 -4.55 -5.23 39.20
CA SER A 55 -5.31 -6.34 39.80
C SER A 55 -6.15 -6.01 41.03
N SER A 56 -6.24 -4.74 41.47
CA SER A 56 -7.15 -4.39 42.57
C SER A 56 -7.65 -2.93 42.56
N ALA A 57 -8.97 -2.80 42.37
CA ALA A 57 -9.85 -1.79 42.97
C ALA A 57 -9.76 -0.29 42.56
N ASP A 58 -8.99 0.08 41.53
CA ASP A 58 -8.99 1.45 40.95
C ASP A 58 -9.32 1.44 39.43
N VAL A 59 -9.75 0.29 38.89
CA VAL A 59 -10.18 0.09 37.50
C VAL A 59 -11.69 -0.16 37.49
N ASP A 60 -12.45 0.91 37.66
CA ASP A 60 -13.90 1.00 37.41
C ASP A 60 -14.06 2.30 36.58
N VAL A 61 -14.31 2.35 35.26
CA VAL A 61 -15.01 1.46 34.31
C VAL A 61 -14.69 1.91 32.85
N ASP A 62 -14.77 0.97 31.88
CA ASP A 62 -14.98 1.08 30.40
C ASP A 62 -13.85 1.51 29.41
N VAL A 63 -12.90 0.61 29.17
CA VAL A 63 -13.07 -0.35 28.05
C VAL A 63 -12.85 -1.70 28.70
N GLU A 64 -13.92 -2.23 29.29
CA GLU A 64 -13.90 -3.57 29.89
C GLU A 64 -13.33 -4.52 28.83
N TYR A 65 -12.18 -5.14 29.10
CA TYR A 65 -11.66 -6.16 28.20
C TYR A 65 -12.68 -7.30 28.20
N LYS A 66 -13.50 -7.34 27.15
CA LYS A 66 -14.61 -8.27 27.04
C LYS A 66 -14.11 -9.52 26.35
N LEU A 67 -14.18 -10.63 27.08
CA LEU A 67 -13.92 -11.95 26.55
C LEU A 67 -15.07 -12.41 25.65
N PRO A 68 -14.78 -13.27 24.66
CA PRO A 68 -15.81 -13.96 23.89
C PRO A 68 -16.86 -14.63 24.78
N ARG A 69 -18.14 -14.39 24.46
CA ARG A 69 -19.28 -14.82 25.28
C ARG A 69 -19.94 -16.09 24.78
N ASN A 70 -19.64 -16.50 23.54
CA ASN A 70 -20.19 -17.69 22.90
C ASN A 70 -19.17 -18.29 21.94
N GLU A 71 -19.41 -19.54 21.51
CA GLU A 71 -18.49 -20.29 20.65
C GLU A 71 -18.13 -19.56 19.35
N ILE A 72 -19.09 -18.88 18.71
CA ILE A 72 -18.84 -18.14 17.47
C ILE A 72 -17.96 -16.92 17.75
N GLU A 73 -18.23 -16.16 18.81
CA GLU A 73 -17.34 -15.07 19.25
C GLU A 73 -15.92 -15.59 19.54
N SER A 74 -15.79 -16.78 20.14
CA SER A 74 -14.47 -17.38 20.44
C SER A 74 -13.72 -17.72 19.16
N THR A 75 -14.37 -18.36 18.19
CA THR A 75 -13.74 -18.67 16.90
C THR A 75 -13.38 -17.40 16.12
N VAL A 76 -14.26 -16.39 16.13
CA VAL A 76 -14.01 -15.10 15.47
C VAL A 76 -12.84 -14.36 16.13
N HIS A 77 -12.75 -14.41 17.46
CA HIS A 77 -11.66 -13.85 18.25
C HIS A 77 -10.32 -14.53 17.96
N GLU A 78 -10.27 -15.86 17.91
CA GLU A 78 -9.08 -16.62 17.55
C GLU A 78 -8.59 -16.25 16.13
N ILE A 79 -9.53 -16.16 15.18
CA ILE A 79 -9.23 -15.72 13.82
C ILE A 79 -8.59 -14.33 13.81
N TRP A 80 -9.16 -13.36 14.54
CA TRP A 80 -8.59 -12.01 14.62
C TRP A 80 -7.19 -12.03 15.25
N CYS A 81 -7.02 -12.73 16.37
CA CYS A 81 -5.74 -12.83 17.06
C CYS A 81 -4.64 -13.37 16.13
N GLU A 82 -4.95 -14.40 15.35
CA GLU A 82 -4.01 -14.94 14.37
C GLU A 82 -3.75 -14.02 13.18
N THR A 83 -4.79 -13.35 12.65
CA THR A 83 -4.65 -12.46 11.50
C THR A 83 -3.79 -11.24 11.85
N PHE A 84 -4.00 -10.67 13.03
CA PHE A 84 -3.23 -9.53 13.53
C PHE A 84 -1.96 -9.92 14.30
N GLN A 85 -1.69 -11.22 14.46
CA GLN A 85 -0.58 -11.75 15.26
C GLN A 85 -0.54 -11.19 16.69
N ARG A 86 -1.71 -11.02 17.32
CA ARG A 86 -1.86 -10.53 18.70
C ARG A 86 -2.29 -11.67 19.60
N LYS A 87 -1.90 -11.61 20.88
CA LYS A 87 -2.29 -12.62 21.88
C LYS A 87 -3.77 -12.52 22.25
N GLN A 88 -4.30 -11.29 22.34
CA GLN A 88 -5.65 -11.01 22.80
C GLN A 88 -6.18 -9.70 22.19
N ILE A 89 -7.46 -9.69 21.84
CA ILE A 89 -8.22 -8.53 21.33
C ILE A 89 -9.59 -8.52 22.05
N SER A 90 -10.06 -7.36 22.53
CA SER A 90 -11.39 -7.27 23.17
C SER A 90 -12.49 -7.42 22.12
N ILE A 91 -13.61 -8.09 22.42
CA ILE A 91 -14.64 -8.37 21.41
C ILE A 91 -15.33 -7.12 20.82
N ASP A 92 -15.27 -5.98 21.52
CA ASP A 92 -15.79 -4.68 21.09
C ASP A 92 -14.72 -3.77 20.47
N THR A 93 -13.49 -4.29 20.26
CA THR A 93 -12.43 -3.55 19.57
C THR A 93 -12.82 -3.33 18.11
N ASN A 94 -12.80 -2.07 17.67
CA ASN A 94 -12.98 -1.75 16.26
C ASN A 94 -11.77 -2.23 15.45
N LEU A 95 -12.04 -2.94 14.36
CA LEU A 95 -11.07 -3.51 13.44
C LEU A 95 -10.08 -2.46 12.91
N PHE A 96 -10.57 -1.26 12.57
CA PHE A 96 -9.76 -0.22 11.95
C PHE A 96 -8.79 0.44 12.95
N ASP A 97 -9.16 0.49 14.23
CA ASP A 97 -8.30 1.02 15.30
C ASP A 97 -7.06 0.15 15.54
N ILE A 98 -7.08 -1.12 15.13
CA ILE A 98 -5.97 -2.07 15.27
C ILE A 98 -5.19 -2.31 13.98
N GLY A 99 -5.41 -1.46 12.96
CA GLY A 99 -4.72 -1.54 11.67
C GLY A 99 -5.43 -2.41 10.63
N GLY A 100 -6.73 -2.67 10.81
CA GLY A 100 -7.53 -3.34 9.79
C GLY A 100 -7.66 -2.52 8.51
N HIS A 101 -7.61 -3.20 7.37
CA HIS A 101 -7.86 -2.64 6.05
C HIS A 101 -8.53 -3.67 5.14
N SER A 102 -8.84 -3.32 3.90
CA SER A 102 -9.57 -4.19 2.95
C SER A 102 -8.96 -5.58 2.79
N LEU A 103 -7.63 -5.69 2.71
CA LEU A 103 -6.93 -6.99 2.66
C LEU A 103 -7.13 -7.80 3.95
N ILE A 104 -7.07 -7.18 5.13
CA ILE A 104 -7.35 -7.87 6.41
C ILE A 104 -8.81 -8.33 6.44
N LEU A 105 -9.76 -7.50 6.01
CA LEU A 105 -11.17 -7.88 5.90
C LEU A 105 -11.36 -9.08 4.97
N MET A 106 -10.72 -9.08 3.80
CA MET A 106 -10.72 -10.23 2.88
C MET A 106 -10.16 -11.50 3.54
N GLN A 107 -9.05 -11.39 4.27
CA GLN A 107 -8.46 -12.50 5.03
C GLN A 107 -9.42 -12.99 6.13
N LEU A 108 -10.10 -12.09 6.82
CA LEU A 108 -11.08 -12.42 7.86
C LEU A 108 -12.29 -13.15 7.28
N ILE A 109 -12.94 -12.61 6.24
CA ILE A 109 -14.04 -13.27 5.50
C ILE A 109 -13.65 -14.69 5.17
N TYR A 110 -12.45 -14.85 4.61
CA TYR A 110 -11.95 -16.16 4.26
C TYR A 110 -11.77 -17.08 5.49
N ARG A 111 -11.09 -16.62 6.54
CA ARG A 111 -10.84 -17.44 7.72
C ARG A 111 -12.14 -17.84 8.41
N TYR A 112 -13.16 -16.98 8.37
CA TYR A 112 -14.53 -17.34 8.77
C TYR A 112 -15.08 -18.46 7.89
N LYS A 113 -15.05 -18.31 6.57
CA LYS A 113 -15.48 -19.36 5.63
C LYS A 113 -14.82 -20.70 5.93
N ARG A 114 -13.52 -20.72 6.16
CA ARG A 114 -12.76 -21.95 6.43
C ARG A 114 -13.08 -22.58 7.79
N ARG A 115 -13.03 -21.82 8.88
CA ARG A 115 -13.18 -22.37 10.24
C ARG A 115 -14.61 -22.63 10.63
N LEU A 116 -15.55 -21.88 10.05
CA LEU A 116 -16.97 -21.94 10.38
C LEU A 116 -17.79 -22.58 9.25
N HIS A 117 -17.14 -23.09 8.20
CA HIS A 117 -17.75 -23.78 7.07
C HIS A 117 -18.89 -22.97 6.42
N LEU A 118 -18.68 -21.65 6.25
CA LEU A 118 -19.67 -20.73 5.69
C LEU A 118 -19.63 -20.74 4.16
N ASP A 119 -20.80 -20.65 3.50
CA ASP A 119 -20.86 -20.44 2.06
C ASP A 119 -20.45 -19.00 1.67
N THR A 120 -19.81 -18.91 0.51
CA THR A 120 -19.12 -17.79 -0.10
C THR A 120 -19.99 -16.58 -0.40
N ASN A 121 -21.29 -16.78 -0.62
CA ASN A 121 -22.21 -15.74 -1.12
C ASN A 121 -22.89 -14.89 -0.03
N TYR A 122 -22.70 -15.22 1.25
CA TYR A 122 -23.53 -14.64 2.32
C TYR A 122 -22.79 -13.74 3.30
N LEU A 123 -21.46 -13.66 3.21
CA LEU A 123 -20.67 -12.76 4.05
C LEU A 123 -19.88 -11.82 3.15
N CYS A 124 -20.41 -10.61 2.95
CA CYS A 124 -19.79 -9.62 2.10
C CYS A 124 -18.77 -8.77 2.87
N ILE A 125 -17.79 -8.22 2.14
CA ILE A 125 -16.85 -7.27 2.75
C ILE A 125 -17.54 -6.02 3.24
N VAL A 126 -18.57 -5.54 2.54
CA VAL A 126 -19.39 -4.42 2.99
C VAL A 126 -19.98 -4.70 4.37
N ASP A 127 -20.54 -5.90 4.58
CA ASP A 127 -21.15 -6.25 5.86
C ASP A 127 -20.13 -6.21 7.00
N LEU A 128 -18.98 -6.87 6.84
CA LEU A 128 -17.93 -6.83 7.85
C LEU A 128 -17.38 -5.42 8.08
N PHE A 129 -17.27 -4.62 7.03
CA PHE A 129 -16.83 -3.24 7.13
C PHE A 129 -17.79 -2.39 7.96
N GLN A 130 -19.09 -2.55 7.74
CA GLN A 130 -20.16 -1.83 8.46
C GLN A 130 -20.33 -2.30 9.90
N HIS A 131 -19.78 -3.46 10.24
CA HIS A 131 -19.92 -4.14 11.52
C HIS A 131 -18.54 -4.45 12.13
N PRO A 132 -17.69 -3.44 12.39
CA PRO A 132 -16.24 -3.61 12.49
C PRO A 132 -15.75 -4.20 13.83
N THR A 133 -16.56 -4.93 14.59
CA THR A 133 -16.15 -5.55 15.86
C THR A 133 -16.29 -7.08 15.81
N ILE A 134 -15.58 -7.80 16.68
CA ILE A 134 -15.71 -9.26 16.81
C ILE A 134 -17.15 -9.65 17.12
N VAL A 135 -17.84 -8.88 17.98
CA VAL A 135 -19.25 -9.10 18.32
C VAL A 135 -20.13 -9.02 17.07
N GLU A 136 -19.99 -7.97 16.27
CA GLU A 136 -20.86 -7.75 15.12
C GLU A 136 -20.52 -8.74 13.99
N HIS A 137 -19.24 -9.04 13.75
CA HIS A 137 -18.85 -10.13 12.84
C HIS A 137 -19.47 -11.47 13.27
N ALA A 138 -19.41 -11.81 14.56
CA ALA A 138 -20.02 -13.04 15.08
C ALA A 138 -21.55 -13.06 14.90
N GLN A 139 -22.22 -11.90 14.99
CA GLN A 139 -23.65 -11.77 14.73
C GLN A 139 -23.99 -11.99 13.26
N LEU A 140 -23.25 -11.36 12.33
CA LEU A 140 -23.41 -11.57 10.90
C LEU A 140 -23.24 -13.05 10.54
N ILE A 141 -22.17 -13.66 11.02
CA ILE A 141 -21.89 -15.09 10.84
C ILE A 141 -23.02 -15.96 11.39
N ARG A 142 -23.59 -15.62 12.54
CA ARG A 142 -24.75 -16.33 13.13
C ARG A 142 -25.99 -16.27 12.23
N VAL A 143 -26.21 -15.15 11.55
CA VAL A 143 -27.33 -15.01 10.60
C VAL A 143 -27.08 -15.87 9.37
N VAL A 144 -25.87 -15.85 8.84
CA VAL A 144 -25.46 -16.64 7.67
C VAL A 144 -25.56 -18.14 7.94
N THR A 145 -24.98 -18.62 9.04
CA THR A 145 -24.98 -20.05 9.43
C THR A 145 -26.37 -20.65 9.61
N LYS A 146 -27.36 -19.84 10.02
CA LYS A 146 -28.76 -20.29 10.14
C LYS A 146 -29.46 -20.49 8.80
N ASN A 147 -28.97 -19.85 7.74
CA ASN A 147 -29.59 -19.85 6.41
C ASN A 147 -28.91 -20.83 5.43
N THR A 148 -27.73 -21.36 5.75
CA THR A 148 -26.98 -22.28 4.91
C THR A 148 -27.14 -23.73 5.38
N SER A 149 -28.22 -24.38 4.93
CA SER A 149 -28.34 -25.84 4.91
C SER A 149 -28.28 -26.26 3.44
N ASP A 150 -27.31 -27.08 3.07
CA ASP A 150 -26.96 -27.52 1.71
C ASP A 150 -26.24 -26.49 0.82
N ILE A 151 -25.00 -26.83 0.42
CA ILE A 151 -24.36 -26.69 -0.91
C ILE A 151 -22.82 -26.55 -0.78
N ASP A 152 -22.10 -27.30 -1.61
CA ASP A 152 -20.64 -27.44 -1.70
C ASP A 152 -19.90 -26.12 -1.92
N SER A 153 -18.97 -25.79 -1.02
CA SER A 153 -17.94 -24.79 -1.27
C SER A 153 -16.94 -25.32 -2.30
N CYS A 154 -16.99 -24.84 -3.54
CA CYS A 154 -16.05 -25.26 -4.59
C CYS A 154 -14.65 -24.66 -4.30
N SER A 155 -13.84 -25.40 -3.54
CA SER A 155 -12.43 -25.06 -3.31
C SER A 155 -11.65 -25.21 -4.61
N TRP A 156 -10.68 -24.33 -4.85
CA TRP A 156 -9.75 -24.50 -5.96
C TRP A 156 -8.73 -25.58 -5.60
N PHE A 157 -8.52 -26.52 -6.52
CA PHE A 157 -7.64 -27.66 -6.35
C PHE A 157 -6.55 -27.66 -7.42
N SER A 158 -5.43 -28.34 -7.15
CA SER A 158 -4.38 -28.50 -8.16
C SER A 158 -4.89 -29.34 -9.33
N LEU A 159 -4.57 -28.89 -10.54
CA LEU A 159 -4.92 -29.56 -11.79
C LEU A 159 -3.76 -30.40 -12.34
N TYR A 160 -2.62 -30.43 -11.64
CA TYR A 160 -1.38 -31.11 -12.06
C TYR A 160 -0.94 -30.71 -13.48
N LEU A 161 -1.06 -29.41 -13.79
CA LEU A 161 -0.67 -28.85 -15.07
C LEU A 161 0.76 -28.32 -15.02
N ASP A 162 1.56 -28.74 -15.97
CA ASP A 162 2.89 -28.16 -16.20
C ASP A 162 2.82 -26.89 -17.06
N GLU A 163 1.68 -26.67 -17.73
CA GLU A 163 1.50 -25.62 -18.71
C GLU A 163 0.06 -25.16 -18.82
N ALA A 164 -0.14 -23.84 -18.97
CA ALA A 164 -1.43 -23.24 -19.29
C ALA A 164 -1.26 -21.87 -19.93
N ARG A 165 -2.35 -21.26 -20.39
CA ARG A 165 -2.35 -19.82 -20.71
C ARG A 165 -2.01 -19.01 -19.45
N VAL A 166 -1.29 -17.90 -19.62
CA VAL A 166 -0.97 -16.98 -18.52
C VAL A 166 -2.20 -16.48 -17.76
N SER A 167 -2.06 -16.01 -16.52
CA SER A 167 -3.15 -15.27 -15.85
C SER A 167 -3.45 -13.94 -16.55
N PHE A 168 -4.59 -13.32 -16.26
CA PHE A 168 -4.88 -12.00 -16.85
C PHE A 168 -3.85 -10.94 -16.40
N SER A 169 -3.40 -10.99 -15.15
CA SER A 169 -2.39 -10.06 -14.63
C SER A 169 -1.02 -10.22 -15.31
N GLN A 170 -0.62 -11.45 -15.62
CA GLN A 170 0.59 -11.73 -16.42
C GLN A 170 0.48 -11.20 -17.85
N GLU A 171 -0.67 -11.44 -18.49
CA GLU A 171 -0.97 -10.94 -19.84
C GLU A 171 -0.84 -9.42 -19.90
N ARG A 172 -1.27 -8.69 -18.85
CA ARG A 172 -1.07 -7.23 -18.74
C ARG A 172 0.38 -6.82 -18.80
N VAL A 173 1.20 -7.42 -17.94
CA VAL A 173 2.61 -7.02 -17.76
C VAL A 173 3.34 -7.18 -19.08
N PHE A 174 3.07 -8.29 -19.78
CA PHE A 174 3.70 -8.59 -21.05
C PHE A 174 3.19 -7.69 -22.19
N LEU A 175 1.88 -7.38 -22.23
CA LEU A 175 1.34 -6.40 -23.17
C LEU A 175 1.93 -5.01 -22.95
N ASP A 176 2.02 -4.55 -21.70
CA ASP A 176 2.60 -3.25 -21.39
C ASP A 176 4.09 -3.17 -21.76
N GLU A 177 4.85 -4.25 -21.54
CA GLU A 177 6.27 -4.37 -21.94
C GLU A 177 6.43 -4.25 -23.46
N HIS A 178 5.57 -4.94 -24.24
CA HIS A 178 5.56 -4.87 -25.69
C HIS A 178 5.11 -3.52 -26.26
N ILE A 179 4.13 -2.88 -25.63
CA ILE A 179 3.62 -1.57 -26.03
C ILE A 179 4.67 -0.49 -25.72
N SER A 180 5.30 -0.56 -24.55
CA SER A 180 6.02 0.59 -24.04
C SER A 180 7.47 0.69 -24.51
N LEU A 181 8.24 -0.41 -24.64
CA LEU A 181 9.71 -0.26 -24.66
C LEU A 181 10.41 -1.37 -25.46
N ARG A 182 11.03 -1.02 -26.59
CA ARG A 182 12.21 -1.77 -27.06
C ARG A 182 13.30 -1.63 -25.99
N ASP A 183 13.77 -2.75 -25.44
CA ASP A 183 15.02 -2.88 -24.66
C ASP A 183 15.07 -2.35 -23.21
N ASN A 184 13.96 -2.09 -22.51
CA ASN A 184 14.01 -1.57 -21.12
C ASN A 184 13.42 -2.51 -20.05
N HIS A 185 14.03 -3.69 -19.89
CA HIS A 185 13.66 -4.74 -18.92
C HIS A 185 13.62 -4.26 -17.44
N ILE A 186 14.17 -3.09 -17.12
CA ILE A 186 14.19 -2.56 -15.75
C ILE A 186 12.80 -2.12 -15.26
N MET A 187 11.87 -1.76 -16.15
CA MET A 187 10.54 -1.22 -15.77
C MET A 187 9.67 -2.24 -15.02
N TYR A 188 9.88 -3.53 -15.32
CA TYR A 188 9.20 -4.64 -14.67
C TYR A 188 10.14 -5.46 -13.77
N ALA A 189 11.34 -4.95 -13.50
CA ALA A 189 12.18 -5.48 -12.43
C ALA A 189 11.64 -5.02 -11.07
N MET A 190 11.57 -5.94 -10.11
CA MET A 190 11.29 -5.65 -8.71
C MET A 190 12.58 -5.86 -7.90
N PRO A 191 13.48 -4.86 -7.84
CA PRO A 191 14.69 -4.97 -7.04
C PRO A 191 14.38 -4.83 -5.55
N SER A 192 15.04 -5.61 -4.71
CA SER A 192 15.00 -5.50 -3.25
C SER A 192 16.40 -5.60 -2.70
N LEU A 193 16.88 -4.53 -2.07
CA LEU A 193 18.24 -4.42 -1.54
C LEU A 193 18.21 -4.53 -0.03
N TYR A 194 19.03 -5.42 0.50
CA TYR A 194 19.12 -5.67 1.93
C TYR A 194 20.56 -5.52 2.39
N ARG A 195 20.76 -4.69 3.41
CA ARG A 195 22.04 -4.57 4.11
C ARG A 195 22.04 -5.47 5.34
N LEU A 196 23.13 -6.21 5.54
CA LEU A 196 23.36 -6.92 6.78
C LEU A 196 23.61 -5.91 7.91
N ALA A 197 22.73 -5.90 8.90
CA ALA A 197 22.78 -5.05 10.08
C ALA A 197 22.93 -5.93 11.33
N SER A 198 24.13 -6.46 11.53
CA SER A 198 24.43 -7.28 12.71
C SER A 198 24.84 -6.42 13.91
N VAL A 199 24.35 -6.79 15.09
CA VAL A 199 24.76 -6.16 16.36
C VAL A 199 26.11 -6.69 16.84
N ASN A 200 26.50 -7.91 16.44
CA ASN A 200 27.73 -8.56 16.85
C ASN A 200 28.68 -8.71 15.65
N THR A 201 29.91 -8.21 15.80
CA THR A 201 30.94 -8.19 14.74
C THR A 201 31.38 -9.58 14.29
N ASN A 202 31.08 -10.62 15.07
CA ASN A 202 31.38 -12.01 14.74
C ASN A 202 30.23 -12.73 14.03
N ASP A 203 29.06 -12.11 13.88
CA ASP A 203 27.97 -12.75 13.16
C ASP A 203 28.25 -12.67 11.66
N PHE A 204 28.00 -13.78 10.98
CA PHE A 204 28.21 -13.90 9.55
C PHE A 204 27.12 -14.75 8.90
N LEU A 205 26.94 -14.54 7.61
CA LEU A 205 26.07 -15.34 6.77
C LEU A 205 26.91 -16.18 5.81
N SER A 206 26.60 -17.47 5.63
CA SER A 206 27.23 -18.28 4.57
C SER A 206 26.52 -18.04 3.24
N ILE A 207 27.28 -17.66 2.22
CA ILE A 207 26.86 -17.44 0.84
C ILE A 207 26.41 -18.78 0.23
N THR A 208 27.13 -19.87 0.48
CA THR A 208 26.76 -21.22 0.03
C THR A 208 25.41 -21.62 0.61
N ARG A 209 25.18 -21.41 1.91
CA ARG A 209 23.88 -21.71 2.52
C ARG A 209 22.75 -20.83 1.96
N LEU A 210 23.02 -19.57 1.67
CA LEU A 210 22.08 -18.66 1.03
C LEU A 210 21.70 -19.13 -0.38
N HIS A 211 22.70 -19.53 -1.18
CA HIS A 211 22.50 -20.08 -2.51
C HIS A 211 21.63 -21.36 -2.46
N ASP A 212 21.93 -22.27 -1.54
CA ASP A 212 21.13 -23.50 -1.38
C ASP A 212 19.70 -23.21 -0.87
N ALA A 213 19.54 -22.21 0.00
CA ALA A 213 18.23 -21.77 0.47
C ALA A 213 17.39 -21.19 -0.68
N LEU A 214 18.00 -20.36 -1.52
CA LEU A 214 17.37 -19.81 -2.72
C LEU A 214 16.92 -20.94 -3.66
N ARG A 215 17.77 -21.96 -3.87
CA ARG A 215 17.43 -23.15 -4.65
C ARG A 215 16.17 -23.84 -4.13
N ARG A 216 16.08 -24.05 -2.81
CA ARG A 216 14.91 -24.67 -2.18
C ARG A 216 13.63 -23.84 -2.37
N VAL A 217 13.71 -22.52 -2.24
CA VAL A 217 12.56 -21.62 -2.45
C VAL A 217 12.09 -21.65 -3.90
N ILE A 218 13.01 -21.59 -4.87
CA ILE A 218 12.68 -21.65 -6.31
C ILE A 218 12.03 -23.00 -6.67
N ILE A 219 12.54 -24.10 -6.13
CA ILE A 219 11.94 -25.44 -6.32
C ILE A 219 10.50 -25.48 -5.78
N LYS A 220 10.28 -24.92 -4.58
CA LYS A 220 8.97 -24.90 -3.90
C LYS A 220 7.93 -24.05 -4.63
N HIS A 221 8.32 -22.90 -5.17
CA HIS A 221 7.42 -21.94 -5.78
C HIS A 221 7.55 -21.92 -7.30
N SER A 222 6.65 -22.64 -8.00
CA SER A 222 6.70 -22.80 -9.46
C SER A 222 6.75 -21.48 -10.23
N SER A 223 6.11 -20.41 -9.74
CA SER A 223 6.15 -19.08 -10.36
C SER A 223 7.59 -18.57 -10.59
N LEU A 224 8.54 -18.89 -9.70
CA LEU A 224 9.95 -18.46 -9.79
C LEU A 224 10.79 -19.29 -10.79
N ARG A 225 10.18 -20.29 -11.44
CA ARG A 225 10.79 -21.18 -12.42
C ARG A 225 9.84 -21.44 -13.59
N THR A 226 9.05 -20.43 -13.95
CA THR A 226 8.06 -20.51 -15.03
C THR A 226 8.56 -19.75 -16.24
N ALA A 227 8.58 -20.42 -17.39
CA ALA A 227 8.90 -19.83 -18.68
C ALA A 227 7.64 -19.32 -19.39
N LEU A 228 7.78 -18.26 -20.20
CA LEU A 228 6.75 -17.72 -21.08
C LEU A 228 7.13 -17.87 -22.54
N TYR A 229 6.16 -18.23 -23.38
CA TYR A 229 6.34 -18.32 -24.82
C TYR A 229 4.99 -18.18 -25.55
N HIS A 230 5.01 -18.02 -26.87
CA HIS A 230 3.79 -17.95 -27.68
C HIS A 230 3.42 -19.30 -28.27
N ASP A 231 2.14 -19.66 -28.22
CA ASP A 231 1.61 -20.79 -28.98
C ASP A 231 1.43 -20.44 -30.48
N ALA A 232 0.94 -21.41 -31.25
CA ALA A 232 0.69 -21.25 -32.69
C ALA A 232 -0.41 -20.20 -33.00
N ASP A 233 -1.29 -19.92 -32.05
CA ASP A 233 -2.40 -18.97 -32.18
C ASP A 233 -2.02 -17.56 -31.66
N GLY A 234 -0.78 -17.40 -31.18
CA GLY A 234 -0.25 -16.14 -30.65
C GLY A 234 -0.56 -15.90 -29.18
N ASN A 235 -1.25 -16.81 -28.49
CA ASN A 235 -1.49 -16.68 -27.05
C ASN A 235 -0.20 -16.87 -26.26
N ILE A 236 -0.08 -16.16 -25.13
CA ILE A 236 1.05 -16.31 -24.22
C ILE A 236 0.77 -17.50 -23.29
N ILE A 237 1.66 -18.48 -23.34
CA ILE A 237 1.62 -19.70 -22.56
C ILE A 237 2.71 -19.64 -21.49
N GLN A 238 2.38 -20.09 -20.28
CA GLN A 238 3.31 -20.31 -19.19
C GLN A 238 3.58 -21.79 -18.99
N ARG A 239 4.85 -22.15 -18.78
CA ARG A 239 5.28 -23.53 -18.51
C ARG A 239 6.22 -23.58 -17.31
N SER A 240 5.94 -24.47 -16.36
CA SER A 240 6.84 -24.72 -15.24
C SER A 240 8.07 -25.50 -15.70
N ILE A 241 9.26 -25.03 -15.33
CA ILE A 241 10.52 -25.72 -15.60
C ILE A 241 10.90 -26.55 -14.37
N ASP A 242 11.13 -27.85 -14.55
CA ASP A 242 11.57 -28.72 -13.46
C ASP A 242 13.09 -28.64 -13.25
N VAL A 243 13.49 -27.91 -12.22
CA VAL A 243 14.89 -27.71 -11.82
C VAL A 243 15.36 -28.70 -10.73
N ARG A 244 14.51 -29.66 -10.33
CA ARG A 244 14.81 -30.61 -9.24
C ARG A 244 15.84 -31.66 -9.63
N THR A 245 15.82 -32.07 -10.90
CA THR A 245 16.60 -33.23 -11.39
C THR A 245 17.73 -32.85 -12.35
N ASN A 246 17.93 -31.56 -12.61
CA ASN A 246 18.88 -31.09 -13.62
C ASN A 246 19.75 -29.94 -13.08
N ASP A 247 20.91 -30.29 -12.52
CA ASP A 247 21.88 -29.30 -12.00
C ASP A 247 22.33 -28.32 -13.09
N ALA A 248 22.42 -28.75 -14.37
CA ALA A 248 22.79 -27.86 -15.47
C ALA A 248 21.74 -26.78 -15.76
N GLN A 249 20.46 -27.00 -15.42
CA GLN A 249 19.42 -25.95 -15.46
C GLN A 249 19.44 -25.07 -14.23
N TRP A 250 19.92 -25.57 -13.09
CA TRP A 250 20.11 -24.74 -11.91
C TRP A 250 21.28 -23.77 -12.11
N ASP A 251 22.38 -24.23 -12.71
CA ASP A 251 23.58 -23.44 -12.95
C ASP A 251 23.36 -22.23 -13.88
N THR A 252 22.22 -22.14 -14.56
CA THR A 252 21.84 -20.98 -15.38
C THR A 252 21.12 -19.88 -14.61
N TYR A 253 20.68 -20.13 -13.36
CA TYR A 253 20.14 -19.08 -12.49
C TYR A 253 21.26 -18.15 -12.04
N LYS A 254 21.05 -16.83 -12.16
CA LYS A 254 22.08 -15.85 -11.82
C LYS A 254 22.18 -15.68 -10.31
N PHE A 255 23.22 -16.30 -9.76
CA PHE A 255 23.75 -16.01 -8.44
C PHE A 255 25.19 -15.51 -8.58
N SER A 256 25.45 -14.25 -8.22
CA SER A 256 26.79 -13.68 -8.35
C SER A 256 27.27 -13.05 -7.07
N VAL A 257 28.58 -13.05 -6.88
CA VAL A 257 29.23 -12.39 -5.75
C VAL A 257 30.23 -11.37 -6.30
N ARG A 258 30.07 -10.10 -5.94
CA ARG A 258 30.93 -9.00 -6.37
C ARG A 258 31.46 -8.27 -5.14
N ASP A 259 32.71 -7.83 -5.19
CA ASP A 259 33.26 -6.92 -4.19
C ASP A 259 32.97 -5.48 -4.65
N VAL A 260 32.45 -4.63 -3.77
CA VAL A 260 32.03 -3.25 -4.09
C VAL A 260 32.66 -2.22 -3.13
N PRO A 261 32.79 -0.94 -3.55
CA PRO A 261 33.27 0.12 -2.69
C PRO A 261 32.37 0.32 -1.44
N HIS A 262 32.92 0.94 -0.40
CA HIS A 262 32.11 1.41 0.75
C HIS A 262 31.33 2.67 0.47
N ASP A 263 31.74 3.41 -0.56
CA ASP A 263 31.06 4.61 -1.00
C ASP A 263 29.67 4.24 -1.53
N ASP A 264 28.63 4.83 -0.93
CA ASP A 264 27.24 4.50 -1.27
C ASP A 264 26.91 4.92 -2.71
N GLN A 265 27.46 6.05 -3.18
CA GLN A 265 27.26 6.51 -4.56
C GLN A 265 27.86 5.52 -5.57
N GLN A 266 29.12 5.12 -5.40
CA GLN A 266 29.75 4.12 -6.26
C GLN A 266 29.07 2.75 -6.16
N THR A 267 28.57 2.37 -4.98
CA THR A 267 27.78 1.14 -4.85
C THR A 267 26.49 1.22 -5.66
N ASN A 268 25.79 2.36 -5.62
CA ASN A 268 24.57 2.59 -6.38
C ASN A 268 24.82 2.58 -7.90
N GLU A 269 26.00 3.03 -8.36
CA GLU A 269 26.43 2.90 -9.76
C GLU A 269 26.56 1.41 -10.16
N VAL A 270 27.17 0.58 -9.32
CA VAL A 270 27.28 -0.88 -9.56
C VAL A 270 25.90 -1.56 -9.55
N ILE A 271 25.02 -1.19 -8.62
CA ILE A 271 23.64 -1.71 -8.57
C ILE A 271 22.89 -1.33 -9.85
N SER A 272 23.03 -0.07 -10.28
CA SER A 272 22.46 0.43 -11.53
C SER A 272 22.99 -0.34 -12.74
N GLU A 273 24.29 -0.61 -12.80
CA GLU A 273 24.88 -1.43 -13.86
C GLU A 273 24.24 -2.82 -13.92
N ILE A 274 24.08 -3.49 -12.77
CA ILE A 274 23.44 -4.81 -12.68
C ILE A 274 22.00 -4.77 -13.19
N LEU A 275 21.21 -3.79 -12.77
CA LEU A 275 19.79 -3.70 -13.12
C LEU A 275 19.54 -3.29 -14.58
N ASN A 276 20.53 -2.66 -15.24
CA ASN A 276 20.47 -2.29 -16.65
C ASN A 276 21.03 -3.36 -17.61
N GLN A 277 21.41 -4.54 -17.10
CA GLN A 277 21.86 -5.64 -17.96
C GLN A 277 20.71 -6.14 -18.85
N SER A 278 20.92 -6.22 -20.16
CA SER A 278 19.89 -6.68 -21.11
C SER A 278 19.47 -8.14 -20.89
N ASP A 279 20.35 -8.94 -20.30
CA ASP A 279 20.10 -10.32 -19.95
C ASP A 279 19.68 -10.48 -18.48
N LEU A 280 19.27 -9.40 -17.80
CA LEU A 280 18.83 -9.46 -16.40
C LEU A 280 17.77 -10.55 -16.22
N PHE A 281 16.81 -10.69 -17.14
CA PHE A 281 15.85 -11.79 -17.14
C PHE A 281 15.84 -12.52 -18.49
N ASP A 282 15.56 -13.82 -18.47
CA ASP A 282 15.26 -14.61 -19.67
C ASP A 282 13.97 -15.39 -19.42
N LEU A 283 12.85 -14.73 -19.72
CA LEU A 283 11.50 -15.27 -19.47
C LEU A 283 11.23 -16.52 -20.31
N SER A 284 11.90 -16.70 -21.45
CA SER A 284 11.75 -17.88 -22.29
C SER A 284 12.33 -19.15 -21.67
N LYS A 285 13.27 -18.99 -20.73
CA LYS A 285 13.92 -20.09 -19.99
C LYS A 285 13.45 -20.21 -18.54
N GLY A 286 12.57 -19.32 -18.09
CA GLY A 286 12.12 -19.28 -16.69
C GLY A 286 13.15 -18.69 -15.73
N HIS A 287 14.11 -17.90 -16.23
CA HIS A 287 15.05 -17.13 -15.41
C HIS A 287 14.41 -15.80 -15.04
N VAL A 288 13.57 -15.84 -14.00
CA VAL A 288 12.72 -14.71 -13.59
C VAL A 288 13.18 -14.05 -12.28
N ILE A 289 14.21 -14.60 -11.64
CA ILE A 289 14.77 -14.13 -10.37
C ILE A 289 16.30 -14.20 -10.39
N ASN A 290 16.94 -13.16 -9.86
CA ASN A 290 18.39 -13.05 -9.71
C ASN A 290 18.77 -12.68 -8.28
N CYS A 291 19.96 -13.11 -7.85
CA CYS A 291 20.55 -12.77 -6.57
C CYS A 291 22.00 -12.29 -6.77
N HIS A 292 22.29 -11.08 -6.32
CA HIS A 292 23.62 -10.50 -6.32
C HIS A 292 24.06 -10.19 -4.90
N VAL A 293 25.16 -10.81 -4.49
CA VAL A 293 25.79 -10.58 -3.20
C VAL A 293 26.90 -9.55 -3.40
N LEU A 294 26.79 -8.41 -2.74
CA LEU A 294 27.73 -7.28 -2.87
C LEU A 294 28.50 -7.14 -1.55
N ARG A 295 29.78 -7.53 -1.57
CA ARG A 295 30.63 -7.49 -0.40
C ARG A 295 31.31 -6.14 -0.27
N ARG A 296 30.99 -5.40 0.79
CA ARG A 296 31.70 -4.21 1.23
C ARG A 296 32.83 -4.67 2.15
N HIS A 297 34.04 -4.16 1.94
CA HIS A 297 35.23 -4.48 2.73
C HIS A 297 35.92 -5.84 2.44
N ARG A 298 37.18 -5.77 2.02
CA ARG A 298 38.15 -6.85 2.25
C ARG A 298 39.49 -6.29 2.70
N PRO A 299 39.98 -6.64 3.90
CA PRO A 299 41.31 -6.23 4.34
C PRO A 299 42.39 -6.95 3.49
N GLN A 300 43.59 -6.38 3.42
CA GLN A 300 44.73 -7.00 2.73
C GLN A 300 45.19 -8.32 3.38
N ASN A 301 44.89 -8.53 4.67
CA ASN A 301 45.20 -9.74 5.45
C ASN A 301 44.04 -10.74 5.48
N ARG A 302 43.51 -11.04 4.30
CA ARG A 302 42.36 -11.93 4.11
C ARG A 302 42.80 -13.41 4.16
N ILE A 303 41.98 -14.29 4.73
CA ILE A 303 42.18 -15.75 4.62
C ILE A 303 41.45 -16.24 3.35
N PRO A 304 42.17 -16.75 2.32
CA PRO A 304 41.53 -17.31 1.12
C PRO A 304 40.53 -18.42 1.46
N ASN A 305 39.46 -18.56 0.68
CA ASN A 305 38.38 -19.57 0.81
C ASN A 305 37.44 -19.39 2.01
N TYR A 306 37.92 -19.07 3.21
CA TYR A 306 37.04 -18.85 4.38
C TYR A 306 36.30 -17.50 4.28
N ASP A 307 37.04 -16.42 4.04
CA ASP A 307 36.41 -15.11 3.83
C ASP A 307 35.64 -15.04 2.49
N ASP A 308 35.77 -16.03 1.60
CA ASP A 308 35.05 -16.07 0.30
C ASP A 308 33.59 -16.45 0.46
N ASP A 309 33.25 -17.30 1.44
CA ASP A 309 31.90 -17.82 1.65
C ASP A 309 31.08 -17.01 2.66
N ILE A 310 31.61 -15.96 3.27
CA ILE A 310 30.91 -15.26 4.35
C ILE A 310 30.51 -13.82 3.98
N LEU A 311 29.33 -13.42 4.45
CA LEU A 311 28.89 -12.03 4.52
C LEU A 311 28.95 -11.52 5.95
N LYS A 312 29.39 -10.28 6.09
CA LYS A 312 29.60 -9.56 7.35
C LYS A 312 28.70 -8.32 7.39
N ASN A 313 28.76 -7.60 8.51
CA ASN A 313 28.03 -6.34 8.66
C ASN A 313 28.36 -5.38 7.50
N ASP A 314 27.34 -4.63 7.06
CA ASP A 314 27.36 -3.72 5.91
C ASP A 314 27.42 -4.35 4.51
N ASP A 315 27.65 -5.67 4.39
CA ASP A 315 27.46 -6.36 3.10
C ASP A 315 26.01 -6.25 2.64
N LEU A 316 25.80 -6.32 1.32
CA LEU A 316 24.49 -6.17 0.70
C LEU A 316 24.08 -7.42 -0.07
N ILE A 317 22.78 -7.66 -0.13
CA ILE A 317 22.15 -8.66 -0.99
C ILE A 317 21.08 -7.93 -1.82
N LEU A 318 21.22 -8.02 -3.14
CA LEU A 318 20.25 -7.52 -4.12
C LEU A 318 19.50 -8.70 -4.73
N PHE A 319 18.20 -8.78 -4.47
CA PHE A 319 17.29 -9.62 -5.24
C PHE A 319 16.67 -8.79 -6.36
N SER A 320 16.44 -9.41 -7.51
CA SER A 320 15.66 -8.80 -8.58
C SER A 320 14.75 -9.86 -9.18
N VAL A 321 13.44 -9.60 -9.20
CA VAL A 321 12.44 -10.54 -9.73
C VAL A 321 11.60 -9.84 -10.79
N HIS A 322 11.24 -10.54 -11.85
CA HIS A 322 10.37 -10.00 -12.88
C HIS A 322 8.90 -9.94 -12.40
N HIS A 323 8.26 -8.79 -12.55
CA HIS A 323 6.93 -8.48 -11.99
C HIS A 323 5.81 -9.36 -12.55
N ALA A 324 5.99 -10.00 -13.71
CA ALA A 324 5.03 -10.98 -14.23
C ALA A 324 4.92 -12.25 -13.36
N PHE A 325 5.83 -12.48 -12.42
CA PHE A 325 5.88 -13.70 -11.59
C PHE A 325 5.82 -13.39 -10.09
N PHE A 326 5.73 -12.10 -9.75
CA PHE A 326 5.99 -11.60 -8.41
C PHE A 326 5.29 -10.27 -8.16
N ASP A 327 4.75 -10.07 -6.96
CA ASP A 327 4.12 -8.83 -6.53
C ASP A 327 4.57 -8.43 -5.11
N GLY A 328 4.12 -7.26 -4.63
CA GLY A 328 4.56 -6.75 -3.31
C GLY A 328 4.22 -7.69 -2.14
N ALA A 329 3.10 -8.40 -2.20
CA ALA A 329 2.75 -9.41 -1.20
C ALA A 329 3.68 -10.63 -1.27
N SER A 330 4.13 -10.99 -2.47
CA SER A 330 5.10 -12.07 -2.70
C SER A 330 6.47 -11.77 -2.09
N THR A 331 6.89 -10.50 -1.98
CA THR A 331 8.15 -10.11 -1.33
C THR A 331 8.24 -10.63 0.10
N LEU A 332 7.21 -10.38 0.92
CA LEU A 332 7.19 -10.83 2.32
C LEU A 332 7.17 -12.35 2.43
N LEU A 333 6.42 -13.03 1.55
CA LEU A 333 6.38 -14.49 1.51
C LEU A 333 7.75 -15.08 1.13
N PHE A 334 8.39 -14.52 0.11
CA PHE A 334 9.70 -14.95 -0.36
C PHE A 334 10.76 -14.82 0.73
N ILE A 335 10.83 -13.66 1.40
CA ILE A 335 11.80 -13.42 2.47
C ILE A 335 11.57 -14.37 3.65
N ARG A 336 10.31 -14.62 4.03
CA ARG A 336 9.97 -15.59 5.08
C ARG A 336 10.40 -17.00 4.70
N GLU A 337 10.10 -17.45 3.49
CA GLU A 337 10.46 -18.77 2.99
C GLU A 337 11.96 -18.94 2.84
N LEU A 338 12.68 -17.89 2.42
CA LEU A 338 14.13 -17.88 2.35
C LEU A 338 14.78 -18.02 3.73
N SER A 339 14.27 -17.29 4.73
CA SER A 339 14.73 -17.42 6.12
C SER A 339 14.54 -18.85 6.65
N LEU A 340 13.34 -19.42 6.46
CA LEU A 340 13.06 -20.81 6.84
C LEU A 340 13.96 -21.82 6.11
N ALA A 341 14.19 -21.61 4.81
CA ALA A 341 15.04 -22.45 3.97
C ALA A 341 16.52 -22.34 4.35
N TYR A 342 16.95 -21.21 4.90
CA TYR A 342 18.32 -21.01 5.34
C TYR A 342 18.58 -21.70 6.68
N GLU A 343 17.62 -21.62 7.61
CA GLU A 343 17.74 -22.20 8.95
C GLU A 343 17.55 -23.71 8.97
N ASN A 344 16.60 -24.22 8.18
CA ASN A 344 16.24 -25.63 8.15
C ASN A 344 16.70 -26.30 6.85
N THR A 345 17.09 -27.57 6.93
CA THR A 345 17.44 -28.37 5.76
C THR A 345 16.22 -28.72 4.90
N THR A 346 15.02 -28.72 5.50
CA THR A 346 13.76 -29.01 4.83
C THR A 346 12.78 -27.85 5.00
N LEU A 347 12.35 -27.25 3.89
CA LEU A 347 11.07 -26.54 3.86
C LEU A 347 9.94 -27.55 4.06
N SER A 348 8.79 -27.12 4.60
CA SER A 348 7.58 -27.94 4.64
C SER A 348 7.40 -28.64 3.29
N SER A 349 7.14 -29.96 3.29
CA SER A 349 7.06 -30.75 2.05
C SER A 349 6.25 -30.00 1.00
N THR A 350 6.78 -29.93 -0.23
CA THR A 350 6.00 -29.53 -1.40
C THR A 350 4.87 -30.54 -1.53
N ASP A 351 3.74 -30.27 -0.86
CA ASP A 351 2.52 -31.04 -1.04
C ASP A 351 2.18 -30.93 -2.52
N GLU A 352 2.37 -32.01 -3.25
CA GLU A 352 2.17 -32.06 -4.70
C GLU A 352 0.70 -31.77 -5.05
N ASN A 353 -0.21 -31.86 -4.08
CA ASN A 353 -1.62 -31.52 -4.23
C ASN A 353 -1.91 -30.02 -4.05
N LYS A 354 -0.91 -29.20 -3.71
CA LYS A 354 -1.12 -27.77 -3.44
C LYS A 354 -1.30 -26.99 -4.75
N LEU A 355 -2.33 -26.16 -4.78
CA LEU A 355 -2.61 -25.24 -5.88
C LEU A 355 -1.34 -24.45 -6.28
N THR A 356 -0.99 -24.50 -7.55
CA THR A 356 0.10 -23.72 -8.15
C THR A 356 -0.41 -22.47 -8.84
N TYR A 357 0.50 -21.57 -9.23
CA TYR A 357 0.12 -20.36 -9.97
C TYR A 357 -0.46 -20.68 -11.37
N ILE A 358 0.01 -21.76 -12.00
CA ILE A 358 -0.55 -22.26 -13.27
C ILE A 358 -2.00 -22.70 -13.05
N ASP A 359 -2.27 -23.47 -11.99
CA ASP A 359 -3.64 -23.87 -11.65
C ASP A 359 -4.54 -22.64 -11.43
N TYR A 360 -4.05 -21.62 -10.70
CA TYR A 360 -4.76 -20.36 -10.52
C TYR A 360 -5.14 -19.72 -11.86
N SER A 361 -4.23 -19.64 -12.82
CA SER A 361 -4.52 -19.01 -14.12
C SER A 361 -5.66 -19.71 -14.88
N VAL A 362 -5.78 -21.02 -14.72
CA VAL A 362 -6.87 -21.80 -15.33
C VAL A 362 -8.17 -21.56 -14.57
N HIS A 363 -8.15 -21.67 -13.24
CA HIS A 363 -9.34 -21.42 -12.42
C HIS A 363 -9.88 -20.00 -12.62
N GLU A 364 -9.02 -18.99 -12.66
CA GLU A 364 -9.39 -17.59 -12.90
C GLU A 364 -10.13 -17.41 -14.23
N ARG A 365 -9.68 -18.08 -15.29
CA ARG A 365 -10.29 -18.00 -16.62
C ARG A 365 -11.62 -18.77 -16.73
N LEU A 366 -11.87 -19.72 -15.83
CA LEU A 366 -13.10 -20.49 -15.78
C LEU A 366 -14.19 -19.88 -14.87
N LEU A 367 -13.86 -18.83 -14.11
CA LEU A 367 -14.82 -18.16 -13.24
C LEU A 367 -15.98 -17.56 -14.05
N ASP A 368 -17.22 -17.81 -13.60
CA ASP A 368 -18.37 -17.05 -14.10
C ASP A 368 -18.30 -15.61 -13.56
N MET A 369 -18.07 -14.69 -14.48
CA MET A 369 -17.87 -13.28 -14.21
C MET A 369 -19.08 -12.43 -14.58
N THR A 370 -20.23 -13.04 -14.87
CA THR A 370 -21.42 -12.34 -15.40
C THR A 370 -21.90 -11.21 -14.47
N VAL A 371 -21.94 -11.47 -13.16
CA VAL A 371 -22.35 -10.45 -12.17
C VAL A 371 -21.37 -9.27 -12.16
N SER A 372 -20.06 -9.55 -12.07
CA SER A 372 -19.03 -8.50 -12.09
C SER A 372 -18.99 -7.74 -13.40
N ARG A 373 -19.18 -8.42 -14.55
CA ARG A 373 -19.33 -7.78 -15.86
C ARG A 373 -20.46 -6.76 -15.85
N ASN A 374 -21.65 -7.14 -15.36
CA ASN A 374 -22.80 -6.24 -15.32
C ASN A 374 -22.56 -5.05 -14.39
N PHE A 375 -21.92 -5.26 -13.24
CA PHE A 375 -21.48 -4.19 -12.36
C PHE A 375 -20.56 -3.20 -13.08
N TRP A 376 -19.49 -3.69 -13.72
CA TRP A 376 -18.53 -2.81 -14.42
C TRP A 376 -19.16 -2.05 -15.58
N ARG A 377 -20.08 -2.70 -16.33
CA ARG A 377 -20.87 -2.05 -17.37
C ARG A 377 -21.66 -0.86 -16.83
N SER A 378 -22.35 -1.04 -15.70
CA SER A 378 -23.12 0.04 -15.06
C SER A 378 -22.22 1.10 -14.43
N GLN A 379 -21.15 0.71 -13.74
CA GLN A 379 -20.25 1.62 -13.02
C GLN A 379 -19.52 2.58 -13.96
N LEU A 380 -19.17 2.14 -15.18
CA LEU A 380 -18.46 2.94 -16.17
C LEU A 380 -19.39 3.52 -17.25
N GLU A 381 -20.71 3.31 -17.14
CA GLU A 381 -21.68 3.75 -18.14
C GLU A 381 -21.67 5.29 -18.30
N GLY A 382 -21.56 5.76 -19.54
CA GLY A 382 -21.56 7.19 -19.86
C GLY A 382 -20.27 7.94 -19.52
N TYR A 383 -19.24 7.26 -18.97
CA TYR A 383 -17.91 7.84 -18.86
C TYR A 383 -17.16 7.71 -20.18
N ASN A 384 -16.44 8.75 -20.59
CA ASN A 384 -15.47 8.61 -21.66
C ASN A 384 -14.18 8.03 -21.10
N LEU A 385 -13.97 6.71 -21.22
CA LEU A 385 -12.79 6.02 -20.68
C LEU A 385 -11.46 6.43 -21.35
N GLU A 386 -11.51 7.13 -22.49
CA GLU A 386 -10.35 7.75 -23.14
C GLU A 386 -10.11 9.20 -22.68
N GLN A 387 -11.04 9.78 -21.91
CA GLN A 387 -10.90 11.14 -21.39
C GLN A 387 -9.79 11.19 -20.34
N ARG A 388 -8.83 12.08 -20.60
CA ARG A 388 -7.74 12.40 -19.68
C ARG A 388 -8.20 13.45 -18.67
N LEU A 389 -7.64 13.41 -17.48
CA LEU A 389 -7.85 14.49 -16.50
C LEU A 389 -7.20 15.79 -17.00
N SER A 390 -7.88 16.91 -16.82
CA SER A 390 -7.38 18.23 -17.24
C SER A 390 -6.36 18.80 -16.25
N LEU A 391 -5.27 18.06 -16.04
CA LEU A 391 -4.20 18.44 -15.12
C LEU A 391 -3.40 19.65 -15.66
N PRO A 392 -2.88 20.53 -14.77
CA PRO A 392 -2.15 21.74 -15.16
C PRO A 392 -0.69 21.42 -15.54
N VAL A 393 -0.49 20.56 -16.54
CA VAL A 393 0.82 20.05 -16.97
C VAL A 393 1.73 21.14 -17.57
N ASP A 394 3.04 21.02 -17.37
CA ASP A 394 4.03 21.93 -17.97
C ASP A 394 4.31 21.57 -19.45
N ARG A 395 4.14 20.29 -19.80
CA ARG A 395 4.37 19.77 -21.14
C ARG A 395 3.20 18.90 -21.59
N HIS A 396 2.80 19.06 -22.85
CA HIS A 396 1.89 18.13 -23.48
C HIS A 396 2.57 16.77 -23.65
N ARG A 397 1.83 15.72 -23.35
CA ARG A 397 2.27 14.34 -23.48
C ARG A 397 2.54 14.00 -24.95
N THR A 398 3.65 13.33 -25.21
CA THR A 398 3.89 12.60 -26.47
C THR A 398 3.20 11.22 -26.44
N SER A 399 3.31 10.40 -27.49
CA SER A 399 2.67 9.07 -27.53
C SER A 399 3.07 8.20 -26.31
N VAL A 400 2.30 7.14 -25.98
CA VAL A 400 2.68 6.19 -24.90
C VAL A 400 4.10 5.66 -25.12
N ASP A 401 4.44 5.42 -26.39
CA ASP A 401 5.71 4.93 -26.89
C ASP A 401 6.89 5.92 -26.69
N GLU A 402 6.59 7.19 -26.41
CA GLU A 402 7.58 8.25 -26.16
C GLU A 402 7.72 8.60 -24.66
N ARG A 403 7.07 7.84 -23.76
CA ARG A 403 7.29 8.00 -22.31
C ARG A 403 8.75 7.65 -21.99
N SER A 404 9.49 8.65 -21.51
CA SER A 404 10.92 8.51 -21.16
C SER A 404 11.20 7.57 -19.99
N GLY A 405 10.17 7.09 -19.29
CA GLY A 405 10.30 6.40 -18.00
C GLY A 405 10.64 7.35 -16.85
N LEU A 406 11.47 8.37 -17.08
CA LEU A 406 11.91 9.37 -16.10
C LEU A 406 10.76 10.05 -15.34
N ALA A 407 10.90 10.12 -14.02
CA ALA A 407 9.96 10.80 -13.14
C ALA A 407 10.56 12.00 -12.40
N CYS A 408 9.68 12.87 -11.94
CA CYS A 408 9.94 13.80 -10.85
C CYS A 408 9.08 13.39 -9.65
N THR A 409 9.72 13.22 -8.50
CA THR A 409 9.04 12.93 -7.23
C THR A 409 9.07 14.14 -6.29
N ALA A 410 7.94 14.38 -5.62
CA ALA A 410 7.81 15.34 -4.53
C ALA A 410 7.24 14.67 -3.28
N GLU A 411 7.99 14.74 -2.18
CA GLU A 411 7.66 14.08 -0.91
C GLU A 411 6.88 15.00 0.04
N ILE A 412 5.79 14.48 0.60
CA ILE A 412 4.97 15.12 1.63
C ILE A 412 5.11 14.30 2.92
N VAL A 413 5.90 14.80 3.85
CA VAL A 413 6.01 14.22 5.19
C VAL A 413 4.98 14.84 6.12
N PHE A 414 4.19 13.99 6.79
CA PHE A 414 3.23 14.40 7.80
C PHE A 414 3.97 14.59 9.13
N ASP A 415 3.78 15.75 9.75
CA ASP A 415 4.18 15.94 11.14
C ASP A 415 3.21 15.23 12.09
N ASP A 416 3.57 15.16 13.37
CA ASP A 416 2.78 14.44 14.38
C ASP A 416 1.33 14.94 14.44
N GLU A 417 1.10 16.25 14.32
CA GLU A 417 -0.24 16.83 14.38
C GLU A 417 -1.11 16.39 13.20
N MET A 418 -0.59 16.45 11.97
CA MET A 418 -1.31 15.98 10.79
C MET A 418 -1.50 14.46 10.81
N LEU A 419 -0.49 13.70 11.26
CA LEU A 419 -0.59 12.25 11.37
C LEU A 419 -1.71 11.86 12.34
N ILE A 420 -1.72 12.44 13.55
CA ILE A 420 -2.75 12.21 14.55
C ILE A 420 -4.10 12.58 13.95
N SER A 421 -4.22 13.80 13.40
CA SER A 421 -5.48 14.26 12.80
C SER A 421 -5.97 13.33 11.69
N PHE A 422 -5.08 12.78 10.87
CA PHE A 422 -5.43 11.83 9.80
C PHE A 422 -5.96 10.50 10.35
N LEU A 423 -5.27 9.92 11.34
CA LEU A 423 -5.71 8.68 11.99
C LEU A 423 -7.05 8.89 12.73
N ASP A 424 -7.18 10.01 13.43
CA ASP A 424 -8.36 10.40 14.19
C ASP A 424 -9.56 10.58 13.27
N TYR A 425 -9.38 11.30 12.16
CA TYR A 425 -10.45 11.52 11.18
C TYR A 425 -10.92 10.19 10.58
N ALA A 426 -9.99 9.30 10.22
CA ALA A 426 -10.35 7.98 9.71
C ALA A 426 -11.14 7.16 10.74
N SER A 427 -10.71 7.14 12.00
CA SER A 427 -11.37 6.41 13.08
C SER A 427 -12.78 6.97 13.38
N VAL A 428 -12.90 8.30 13.56
CA VAL A 428 -14.17 8.99 13.87
C VAL A 428 -15.21 8.79 12.77
N HIS A 429 -14.81 8.80 11.51
CA HIS A 429 -15.71 8.62 10.36
C HIS A 429 -15.85 7.15 9.93
N HIS A 430 -15.27 6.20 10.68
CA HIS A 430 -15.28 4.76 10.37
C HIS A 430 -14.82 4.48 8.94
N LEU A 431 -13.65 4.99 8.59
CA LEU A 431 -12.98 4.86 7.30
C LEU A 431 -11.66 4.10 7.46
N THR A 432 -11.25 3.41 6.41
CA THR A 432 -9.85 3.00 6.27
C THR A 432 -8.98 4.20 5.93
N LEU A 433 -7.69 4.10 6.24
CA LEU A 433 -6.71 5.09 5.83
C LEU A 433 -6.65 5.26 4.30
N PHE A 434 -6.85 4.15 3.55
CA PHE A 434 -6.99 4.19 2.09
C PHE A 434 -8.17 5.06 1.66
N GLN A 435 -9.36 4.88 2.23
CA GLN A 435 -10.56 5.64 1.86
C GLN A 435 -10.42 7.13 2.16
N LEU A 436 -9.82 7.48 3.31
CA LEU A 436 -9.53 8.88 3.63
C LEU A 436 -8.54 9.48 2.64
N GLY A 437 -7.42 8.79 2.38
CA GLY A 437 -6.43 9.23 1.39
C GLY A 437 -7.01 9.39 -0.01
N LEU A 438 -7.84 8.43 -0.45
CA LEU A 438 -8.50 8.43 -1.76
C LEU A 438 -9.46 9.63 -1.87
N SER A 439 -10.23 9.91 -0.82
CA SER A 439 -11.17 11.03 -0.81
C SER A 439 -10.45 12.38 -0.84
N LEU A 440 -9.37 12.53 -0.05
CA LEU A 440 -8.52 13.72 -0.11
C LEU A 440 -7.94 13.92 -1.51
N PHE A 441 -7.51 12.83 -2.16
CA PHE A 441 -6.97 12.89 -3.50
C PHE A 441 -8.04 13.25 -4.55
N TYR A 442 -9.27 12.74 -4.44
CA TYR A 442 -10.36 13.12 -5.34
C TYR A 442 -10.73 14.60 -5.23
N VAL A 443 -10.87 15.13 -4.01
CA VAL A 443 -11.16 16.56 -3.82
C VAL A 443 -9.98 17.40 -4.30
N PHE A 444 -8.75 16.95 -4.06
CA PHE A 444 -7.57 17.60 -4.61
C PHE A 444 -7.58 17.63 -6.14
N LEU A 445 -7.86 16.50 -6.80
CA LEU A 445 -7.98 16.41 -8.26
C LEU A 445 -9.11 17.28 -8.79
N PHE A 446 -10.27 17.29 -8.15
CA PHE A 446 -11.39 18.18 -8.47
C PHE A 446 -10.94 19.64 -8.52
N LYS A 447 -10.23 20.10 -7.49
CA LYS A 447 -9.70 21.47 -7.44
C LYS A 447 -8.58 21.70 -8.45
N LEU A 448 -7.69 20.72 -8.64
CA LEU A 448 -6.53 20.80 -9.54
C LEU A 448 -6.96 20.84 -11.01
N THR A 449 -8.09 20.21 -11.35
CA THR A 449 -8.67 20.14 -12.70
C THR A 449 -9.74 21.21 -12.95
N HIS A 450 -9.78 22.27 -12.12
CA HIS A 450 -10.72 23.39 -12.25
C HIS A 450 -12.20 22.99 -12.15
N GLY A 451 -12.52 22.05 -11.25
CA GLY A 451 -13.89 21.64 -10.95
C GLY A 451 -14.42 20.52 -11.84
N GLN A 452 -13.57 19.70 -12.45
CA GLN A 452 -14.02 18.53 -13.19
C GLN A 452 -14.75 17.56 -12.23
N THR A 453 -16.03 17.33 -12.48
CA THR A 453 -16.91 16.57 -11.57
C THR A 453 -16.91 15.07 -11.81
N ASP A 454 -16.70 14.59 -13.05
CA ASP A 454 -16.60 13.17 -13.38
C ASP A 454 -15.12 12.77 -13.54
N LEU A 455 -14.59 12.11 -12.52
CA LEU A 455 -13.17 11.76 -12.40
C LEU A 455 -13.04 10.23 -12.40
N CYS A 456 -12.14 9.70 -13.24
CA CYS A 456 -11.77 8.30 -13.20
C CYS A 456 -10.27 8.16 -13.11
N ILE A 457 -9.79 7.46 -12.07
CA ILE A 457 -8.37 7.19 -11.84
C ILE A 457 -8.14 5.68 -11.67
N SER A 458 -6.88 5.27 -11.69
CA SER A 458 -6.48 3.91 -11.37
C SER A 458 -6.21 3.73 -9.88
N SER A 459 -6.54 2.57 -9.35
CA SER A 459 -5.99 2.10 -8.09
C SER A 459 -5.62 0.62 -8.16
N LEU A 460 -4.73 0.19 -7.28
CA LEU A 460 -4.22 -1.18 -7.24
C LEU A 460 -4.92 -1.99 -6.15
N ASN A 461 -5.25 -3.24 -6.47
CA ASN A 461 -5.75 -4.22 -5.52
C ASN A 461 -4.84 -5.46 -5.52
N ALA A 462 -4.50 -5.98 -4.35
CA ALA A 462 -3.67 -7.18 -4.22
C ALA A 462 -4.31 -8.41 -4.87
N ASN A 463 -5.64 -8.42 -5.02
CA ASN A 463 -6.42 -9.45 -5.71
C ASN A 463 -6.22 -10.89 -5.18
N ARG A 464 -5.88 -11.00 -3.89
CA ARG A 464 -5.79 -12.28 -3.16
C ARG A 464 -7.08 -12.53 -2.39
N TYR A 465 -8.19 -12.66 -3.12
CA TYR A 465 -9.56 -12.79 -2.60
C TYR A 465 -9.92 -14.22 -2.15
N ARG A 466 -9.00 -15.18 -2.35
CA ARG A 466 -9.12 -16.56 -1.86
C ARG A 466 -7.89 -16.95 -1.07
N SER A 467 -8.06 -17.87 -0.14
CA SER A 467 -6.97 -18.35 0.72
C SER A 467 -5.90 -19.18 0.05
N GLU A 468 -6.32 -19.89 -0.99
CA GLU A 468 -5.46 -20.72 -1.78
C GLU A 468 -4.36 -19.83 -2.40
N LEU A 469 -4.64 -18.52 -2.52
CA LEU A 469 -3.74 -17.49 -3.00
C LEU A 469 -2.95 -16.76 -1.90
N GLU A 470 -3.33 -16.83 -0.61
CA GLU A 470 -2.71 -16.03 0.47
C GLU A 470 -1.20 -16.30 0.59
N ASN A 471 -0.79 -17.57 0.45
CA ASN A 471 0.59 -18.02 0.59
C ASN A 471 1.22 -18.45 -0.74
N MET A 472 0.74 -17.89 -1.86
CA MET A 472 1.24 -18.19 -3.20
C MET A 472 2.15 -17.06 -3.70
N ILE A 473 3.34 -17.38 -4.20
CA ILE A 473 4.18 -16.41 -4.91
C ILE A 473 3.68 -16.32 -6.36
N GLY A 474 3.44 -15.09 -6.84
CA GLY A 474 2.85 -14.85 -8.16
C GLY A 474 2.45 -13.39 -8.38
N MET A 475 1.96 -13.09 -9.58
CA MET A 475 1.50 -11.75 -9.97
C MET A 475 -0.02 -11.64 -9.88
N PHE A 476 -0.56 -11.22 -8.74
CA PHE A 476 -2.01 -11.12 -8.55
C PHE A 476 -2.55 -9.72 -8.76
N VAL A 477 -1.73 -8.69 -8.52
CA VAL A 477 -2.14 -7.29 -8.46
C VAL A 477 -2.99 -6.89 -9.68
N SER A 478 -4.20 -6.44 -9.39
CA SER A 478 -5.17 -5.94 -10.36
C SER A 478 -5.16 -4.41 -10.35
N THR A 479 -5.36 -3.81 -11.52
CA THR A 479 -5.53 -2.36 -11.71
C THR A 479 -6.98 -2.09 -12.01
N LEU A 480 -7.63 -1.28 -11.17
CA LEU A 480 -9.08 -1.05 -11.20
C LEU A 480 -9.39 0.40 -11.58
N PRO A 481 -10.36 0.66 -12.46
CA PRO A 481 -10.90 2.00 -12.65
C PRO A 481 -11.76 2.38 -11.44
N PHE A 482 -11.36 3.44 -10.76
CA PHE A 482 -12.17 4.12 -9.76
C PHE A 482 -12.78 5.35 -10.41
N ARG A 483 -14.07 5.29 -10.75
CA ARG A 483 -14.85 6.43 -11.23
C ARG A 483 -15.69 7.00 -10.10
N VAL A 484 -15.58 8.31 -9.89
CA VAL A 484 -16.29 9.09 -8.87
C VAL A 484 -16.86 10.34 -9.54
N GLN A 485 -18.16 10.55 -9.35
CA GLN A 485 -18.85 11.77 -9.74
C GLN A 485 -19.08 12.65 -8.51
N LEU A 486 -18.46 13.82 -8.49
CA LEU A 486 -18.53 14.78 -7.39
C LEU A 486 -19.50 15.90 -7.70
N ASP A 487 -20.14 16.43 -6.66
CA ASP A 487 -20.86 17.70 -6.70
C ASP A 487 -20.05 18.75 -5.94
N GLY A 488 -19.79 19.90 -6.57
CA GLY A 488 -19.04 21.01 -5.98
C GLY A 488 -19.67 21.56 -4.69
N ALA A 489 -20.99 21.39 -4.55
CA ALA A 489 -21.75 21.83 -3.38
C ALA A 489 -21.60 20.90 -2.16
N TRP A 490 -21.09 19.68 -2.34
CA TRP A 490 -20.94 18.73 -1.25
C TRP A 490 -19.96 19.20 -0.19
N LEU A 491 -20.28 18.90 1.05
CA LEU A 491 -19.33 18.94 2.16
C LEU A 491 -18.32 17.80 2.03
N PHE A 492 -17.16 17.95 2.66
CA PHE A 492 -16.14 16.92 2.62
C PHE A 492 -16.65 15.58 3.17
N ASP A 493 -17.47 15.59 4.23
CA ASP A 493 -18.05 14.38 4.81
C ASP A 493 -18.99 13.64 3.86
N GLU A 494 -19.69 14.35 2.97
CA GLU A 494 -20.53 13.74 1.93
C GLU A 494 -19.67 13.04 0.88
N VAL A 495 -18.54 13.65 0.49
CA VAL A 495 -17.54 13.01 -0.39
C VAL A 495 -16.99 11.75 0.26
N LEU A 496 -16.66 11.78 1.56
CA LEU A 496 -16.14 10.63 2.29
C LEU A 496 -17.11 9.44 2.26
N GLN A 497 -18.39 9.70 2.54
CA GLN A 497 -19.41 8.65 2.52
C GLN A 497 -19.58 8.08 1.11
N TYR A 498 -19.62 8.94 0.08
CA TYR A 498 -19.73 8.52 -1.31
C TYR A 498 -18.53 7.68 -1.77
N VAL A 499 -17.31 8.13 -1.49
CA VAL A 499 -16.07 7.40 -1.84
C VAL A 499 -15.97 6.09 -1.06
N LYS A 500 -16.40 6.05 0.21
CA LYS A 500 -16.49 4.82 1.00
C LYS A 500 -17.38 3.79 0.32
N GLU A 501 -18.62 4.14 -0.01
CA GLU A 501 -19.57 3.23 -0.67
C GLU A 501 -19.08 2.78 -2.06
N LYS A 502 -18.55 3.71 -2.86
CA LYS A 502 -17.95 3.39 -4.17
C LYS A 502 -16.76 2.46 -4.05
N SER A 503 -15.86 2.68 -3.09
CA SER A 503 -14.68 1.83 -2.90
C SER A 503 -15.06 0.39 -2.56
N LEU A 504 -16.06 0.20 -1.68
CA LEU A 504 -16.48 -1.13 -1.27
C LEU A 504 -17.12 -1.93 -2.41
N SER A 505 -18.03 -1.31 -3.17
CA SER A 505 -18.65 -1.95 -4.34
C SER A 505 -17.63 -2.30 -5.43
N ILE A 506 -16.64 -1.44 -5.66
CA ILE A 506 -15.53 -1.75 -6.59
C ILE A 506 -14.72 -2.97 -6.10
N TYR A 507 -14.44 -3.07 -4.80
CA TYR A 507 -13.66 -4.19 -4.26
C TYR A 507 -14.38 -5.53 -4.36
N GLU A 508 -15.70 -5.56 -4.21
CA GLU A 508 -16.51 -6.78 -4.41
C GLU A 508 -16.35 -7.36 -5.82
N HIS A 509 -16.11 -6.51 -6.81
CA HIS A 509 -15.95 -6.91 -8.22
C HIS A 509 -14.51 -6.78 -8.74
N SER A 510 -13.54 -6.64 -7.83
CA SER A 510 -12.12 -6.41 -8.14
C SER A 510 -11.41 -7.57 -8.85
N PHE A 511 -11.98 -8.77 -8.79
CA PHE A 511 -11.48 -9.95 -9.49
C PHE A 511 -11.80 -9.95 -10.98
N TYR A 512 -12.63 -9.00 -11.47
CA TYR A 512 -12.86 -8.81 -12.89
C TYR A 512 -11.63 -8.16 -13.55
N PRO A 513 -10.97 -8.83 -14.51
CA PRO A 513 -9.70 -8.33 -15.03
C PRO A 513 -9.86 -7.07 -15.88
N LEU A 514 -8.87 -6.17 -15.79
CA LEU A 514 -8.80 -4.96 -16.62
C LEU A 514 -8.88 -5.27 -18.11
N GLN A 515 -8.24 -6.35 -18.59
CA GLN A 515 -8.27 -6.76 -20.00
C GLN A 515 -9.69 -7.05 -20.47
N THR A 516 -10.49 -7.65 -19.59
CA THR A 516 -11.89 -7.94 -19.88
C THR A 516 -12.71 -6.66 -19.89
N ILE A 517 -12.45 -5.70 -18.98
CA ILE A 517 -13.05 -4.34 -19.03
C ILE A 517 -12.71 -3.67 -20.37
N VAL A 518 -11.44 -3.65 -20.75
CA VAL A 518 -10.98 -3.03 -22.01
C VAL A 518 -11.66 -3.68 -23.22
N THR A 519 -11.77 -5.00 -23.22
CA THR A 519 -12.42 -5.75 -24.30
C THR A 519 -13.93 -5.47 -24.37
N ASP A 520 -14.63 -5.50 -23.24
CA ASP A 520 -16.09 -5.27 -23.17
C ASP A 520 -16.50 -3.86 -23.59
N PHE A 521 -15.61 -2.89 -23.37
CA PHE A 521 -15.83 -1.48 -23.74
C PHE A 521 -15.16 -1.11 -25.07
N HIS A 522 -14.57 -2.07 -25.79
CA HIS A 522 -13.89 -1.88 -27.07
C HIS A 522 -12.82 -0.77 -27.05
N LEU A 523 -12.08 -0.68 -25.94
CA LEU A 523 -11.06 0.36 -25.75
C LEU A 523 -9.73 -0.07 -26.37
N ASN A 524 -8.96 0.93 -26.84
CA ASN A 524 -7.56 0.73 -27.16
C ASN A 524 -6.71 0.98 -25.90
N LEU A 525 -5.91 -0.01 -25.48
CA LEU A 525 -5.03 0.06 -24.29
C LEU A 525 -4.15 1.31 -24.29
N SER A 526 -3.67 1.75 -25.45
CA SER A 526 -2.81 2.93 -25.58
C SER A 526 -3.52 4.26 -25.30
N ASN A 527 -4.86 4.28 -25.26
CA ASN A 527 -5.66 5.50 -25.15
C ASN A 527 -6.52 5.58 -23.88
N ILE A 528 -6.31 4.71 -22.90
CA ILE A 528 -7.15 4.69 -21.67
C ILE A 528 -6.74 5.82 -20.72
N GLY A 529 -7.61 6.81 -20.54
CA GLY A 529 -7.32 8.02 -19.76
C GLY A 529 -7.15 7.77 -18.26
N PHE A 530 -7.92 6.85 -17.67
CA PHE A 530 -7.80 6.58 -16.22
C PHE A 530 -6.49 5.85 -15.84
N LEU A 531 -5.80 5.22 -16.81
CA LEU A 531 -4.46 4.63 -16.63
C LEU A 531 -3.35 5.69 -16.65
N GLU A 532 -3.67 6.98 -16.66
CA GLU A 532 -2.68 8.07 -16.56
C GLU A 532 -2.54 8.61 -15.15
N THR A 533 -3.59 8.53 -14.34
CA THR A 533 -3.60 8.99 -12.94
C THR A 533 -3.81 7.82 -11.99
N MET A 534 -2.92 7.65 -11.02
CA MET A 534 -2.96 6.53 -10.07
C MET A 534 -3.00 6.98 -8.62
N PHE A 535 -3.76 6.26 -7.81
CA PHE A 535 -3.75 6.37 -6.36
C PHE A 535 -3.44 5.03 -5.71
N GLU A 536 -2.47 5.01 -4.79
CA GLU A 536 -2.18 3.87 -3.94
C GLU A 536 -2.01 4.27 -2.48
N PHE A 537 -2.33 3.32 -1.60
CA PHE A 537 -2.07 3.43 -0.17
C PHE A 537 -1.42 2.14 0.29
N VAL A 538 -0.22 2.25 0.84
CA VAL A 538 0.56 1.15 1.36
C VAL A 538 0.68 1.29 2.88
N SER A 539 0.19 0.29 3.61
CA SER A 539 0.48 0.15 5.03
C SER A 539 1.62 -0.86 5.18
N VAL A 540 2.75 -0.40 5.71
CA VAL A 540 3.86 -1.30 6.05
C VAL A 540 3.44 -2.11 7.27
N ALA A 541 3.54 -3.44 7.18
CA ALA A 541 3.13 -4.35 8.25
C ALA A 541 3.93 -4.07 9.53
N ALA A 542 3.28 -4.30 10.68
CA ALA A 542 3.85 -4.12 12.02
C ALA A 542 4.96 -5.14 12.39
N SER A 543 5.47 -5.92 11.44
CA SER A 543 6.72 -6.65 11.60
C SER A 543 7.84 -5.70 11.21
N ASP A 544 8.80 -5.44 12.11
CA ASP A 544 10.03 -4.73 11.77
C ASP A 544 10.50 -5.25 10.41
N GLN A 545 10.79 -4.38 9.44
CA GLN A 545 11.45 -4.75 8.16
C GLN A 545 12.87 -5.34 8.37
N ARG A 546 13.14 -5.80 9.58
CA ARG A 546 14.22 -6.64 10.05
C ARG A 546 13.72 -8.07 10.06
N PHE A 547 13.89 -8.74 8.93
CA PHE A 547 13.92 -10.19 8.96
C PHE A 547 15.32 -10.62 9.41
N SER A 548 15.37 -11.78 10.06
CA SER A 548 16.61 -12.42 10.42
C SER A 548 16.68 -13.80 9.79
N PHE A 549 17.89 -14.20 9.42
CA PHE A 549 18.19 -15.58 9.10
C PHE A 549 19.63 -15.88 9.46
N GLY A 550 19.85 -17.04 10.09
CA GLY A 550 21.18 -17.39 10.62
C GLY A 550 21.65 -16.52 11.79
N GLY A 551 20.73 -15.91 12.53
CA GLY A 551 21.03 -14.98 13.63
C GLY A 551 21.42 -13.56 13.20
N VAL A 552 21.57 -13.30 11.89
CA VAL A 552 21.87 -11.98 11.34
C VAL A 552 20.58 -11.24 11.00
N THR A 553 20.52 -9.96 11.33
CA THR A 553 19.39 -9.08 10.99
C THR A 553 19.68 -8.31 9.71
N PHE A 554 18.65 -8.12 8.89
CA PHE A 554 18.74 -7.38 7.64
C PHE A 554 18.00 -6.07 7.75
N GLN A 555 18.48 -5.06 7.04
CA GLN A 555 17.79 -3.79 6.85
C GLN A 555 17.52 -3.63 5.37
N GLU A 556 16.24 -3.52 5.00
CA GLU A 556 15.85 -3.12 3.66
C GLU A 556 16.33 -1.69 3.38
N LEU A 557 17.00 -1.52 2.26
CA LEU A 557 17.45 -0.23 1.75
C LEU A 557 16.61 0.14 0.54
N VAL A 558 16.36 1.43 0.37
CA VAL A 558 15.75 1.95 -0.86
C VAL A 558 16.77 1.80 -1.98
N VAL A 559 16.39 1.07 -3.02
CA VAL A 559 17.13 1.09 -4.28
C VAL A 559 16.77 2.39 -4.95
N GLU A 560 17.68 3.36 -4.92
CA GLU A 560 17.54 4.56 -5.75
C GLU A 560 17.65 4.10 -7.20
N PRO A 561 16.56 4.17 -7.98
CA PRO A 561 16.63 3.81 -9.37
C PRO A 561 17.65 4.71 -10.07
N SER A 562 18.43 4.18 -11.03
CA SER A 562 19.23 5.01 -11.93
C SER A 562 18.37 6.04 -12.67
N TYR A 563 17.08 5.73 -12.80
CA TYR A 563 16.01 6.53 -13.37
C TYR A 563 14.73 6.27 -12.56
N GLU A 564 14.09 7.30 -11.99
CA GLU A 564 12.76 7.12 -11.39
C GLU A 564 11.82 6.65 -12.51
N VAL A 565 11.44 5.37 -12.54
CA VAL A 565 10.56 4.82 -13.58
C VAL A 565 9.11 4.93 -13.12
N VAL A 566 8.31 5.72 -13.84
CA VAL A 566 6.86 5.82 -13.58
C VAL A 566 6.03 5.13 -14.66
N LYS A 567 5.06 4.33 -14.20
CA LYS A 567 4.10 3.62 -15.06
C LYS A 567 2.89 4.50 -15.44
N PHE A 568 2.68 5.57 -14.69
CA PHE A 568 1.56 6.49 -14.79
C PHE A 568 2.10 7.92 -14.97
N ASP A 569 1.31 8.82 -15.56
CA ASP A 569 1.75 10.20 -15.78
C ASP A 569 1.68 11.03 -14.50
N PHE A 570 0.72 10.74 -13.62
CA PHE A 570 0.59 11.37 -12.31
C PHE A 570 0.15 10.33 -11.26
N SER A 571 0.85 10.23 -10.14
CA SER A 571 0.51 9.27 -9.08
C SER A 571 0.60 9.90 -7.70
N ALA A 572 -0.30 9.50 -6.81
CA ALA A 572 -0.19 9.75 -5.37
C ALA A 572 -0.05 8.43 -4.63
N SER A 573 1.06 8.28 -3.90
CA SER A 573 1.37 7.09 -3.09
C SER A 573 1.42 7.48 -1.62
N PHE A 574 0.48 6.98 -0.81
CA PHE A 574 0.50 7.14 0.63
C PHE A 574 1.20 5.95 1.28
N VAL A 575 2.13 6.22 2.20
CA VAL A 575 2.83 5.18 2.96
C VAL A 575 2.63 5.42 4.45
N TYR A 576 2.02 4.45 5.14
CA TYR A 576 1.87 4.45 6.58
C TYR A 576 2.78 3.40 7.22
N ASN A 577 3.63 3.82 8.16
CA ASN A 577 4.48 2.93 8.94
C ASN A 577 4.17 3.07 10.45
N PRO A 578 3.56 2.07 11.10
CA PRO A 578 3.20 2.13 12.52
C PRO A 578 4.36 1.82 13.48
N LEU A 579 5.52 1.34 12.99
CA LEU A 579 6.62 0.81 13.82
C LEU A 579 7.85 1.68 13.94
N TRP A 580 8.03 2.66 13.04
CA TRP A 580 9.15 3.58 13.20
C TRP A 580 9.11 4.17 14.61
N THR A 581 10.27 4.41 15.21
CA THR A 581 10.40 4.96 16.58
C THR A 581 9.56 6.24 16.78
N GLU A 582 9.20 6.89 15.67
CA GLU A 582 8.09 7.82 15.52
C GLU A 582 7.17 7.24 14.42
N LYS A 583 5.88 7.00 14.69
CA LYS A 583 4.92 6.59 13.64
C LYS A 583 5.02 7.60 12.48
N LYS A 584 5.07 7.14 11.23
CA LYS A 584 5.17 8.05 10.06
C LYS A 584 4.10 7.77 9.03
N LEU A 585 3.52 8.85 8.51
CA LEU A 585 2.72 8.88 7.30
C LEU A 585 3.40 9.81 6.31
N SER A 586 3.59 9.36 5.08
CA SER A 586 4.06 10.19 3.98
C SER A 586 3.17 10.02 2.76
N CYS A 587 3.19 11.02 1.88
CA CYS A 587 2.60 10.94 0.56
C CYS A 587 3.62 11.40 -0.47
N SER A 588 3.90 10.56 -1.47
CA SER A 588 4.75 10.91 -2.60
C SER A 588 3.88 11.25 -3.80
N LEU A 589 4.09 12.42 -4.41
CA LEU A 589 3.54 12.75 -5.71
C LEU A 589 4.60 12.46 -6.78
N LEU A 590 4.29 11.52 -7.67
CA LEU A 590 5.17 11.14 -8.78
C LEU A 590 4.56 11.63 -10.09
N SER A 591 5.40 12.19 -10.95
CA SER A 591 5.01 12.60 -12.29
C SER A 591 5.98 12.07 -13.32
N SER A 592 5.48 11.68 -14.50
CA SER A 592 6.35 11.51 -15.68
C SER A 592 6.89 12.87 -16.15
N ASN A 593 7.50 12.90 -17.34
CA ASN A 593 8.07 14.12 -17.94
C ASN A 593 7.05 15.24 -18.27
N ILE A 594 5.76 15.08 -17.90
CA ILE A 594 4.69 16.07 -18.08
C ILE A 594 4.77 17.25 -17.10
N PHE A 595 5.42 17.08 -15.94
CA PHE A 595 5.67 18.15 -14.98
C PHE A 595 7.17 18.38 -14.77
N ASP A 596 7.51 19.64 -14.53
CA ASP A 596 8.82 20.04 -14.01
C ASP A 596 8.92 19.82 -12.51
N ARG A 597 10.15 19.59 -12.03
CA ARG A 597 10.43 19.41 -10.61
C ARG A 597 9.91 20.57 -9.75
N ALA A 598 9.97 21.80 -10.27
CA ALA A 598 9.43 22.97 -9.58
C ALA A 598 7.90 22.92 -9.47
N SER A 599 7.21 22.54 -10.53
CA SER A 599 5.75 22.45 -10.59
C SER A 599 5.23 21.33 -9.69
N ILE A 600 5.81 20.12 -9.75
CA ILE A 600 5.37 19.01 -8.89
C ILE A 600 5.61 19.31 -7.40
N ASN A 601 6.73 19.96 -7.05
CA ASN A 601 7.00 20.39 -5.67
C ASN A 601 5.96 21.42 -5.20
N LYS A 602 5.57 22.35 -6.06
CA LYS A 602 4.53 23.35 -5.75
C LYS A 602 3.16 22.69 -5.58
N ILE A 603 2.80 21.75 -6.45
CA ILE A 603 1.58 20.93 -6.34
C ILE A 603 1.58 20.15 -5.02
N ALA A 604 2.71 19.55 -4.62
CA ALA A 604 2.85 18.83 -3.35
C ALA A 604 2.70 19.75 -2.13
N GLN A 605 3.28 20.95 -2.17
CA GLN A 605 3.09 21.95 -1.12
C GLN A 605 1.61 22.35 -0.97
N ARG A 606 0.92 22.58 -2.10
CA ARG A 606 -0.52 22.88 -2.12
C ARG A 606 -1.34 21.72 -1.57
N PHE A 607 -1.01 20.47 -1.94
CA PHE A 607 -1.70 19.29 -1.41
C PHE A 607 -1.49 19.13 0.09
N LYS A 608 -0.26 19.29 0.59
CA LYS A 608 0.05 19.29 2.03
C LYS A 608 -0.75 20.36 2.77
N HIS A 609 -0.78 21.58 2.24
CA HIS A 609 -1.53 22.69 2.83
C HIS A 609 -3.04 22.38 2.87
N PHE A 610 -3.59 21.86 1.78
CA PHE A 610 -4.97 21.44 1.66
C PHE A 610 -5.36 20.35 2.69
N ILE A 611 -4.56 19.30 2.82
CA ILE A 611 -4.77 18.25 3.83
C ILE A 611 -4.77 18.86 5.23
N ARG A 612 -3.84 19.77 5.52
CA ARG A 612 -3.77 20.44 6.83
C ARG A 612 -5.02 21.27 7.11
N GLN A 613 -5.51 22.04 6.12
CA GLN A 613 -6.73 22.85 6.27
C GLN A 613 -7.96 21.99 6.60
N LEU A 614 -8.06 20.80 6.00
CA LEU A 614 -9.19 19.89 6.21
C LEU A 614 -9.11 19.15 7.54
N LEU A 615 -7.94 18.61 7.88
CA LEU A 615 -7.83 17.63 8.98
C LEU A 615 -7.38 18.27 10.30
N VAL A 616 -6.54 19.30 10.28
CA VAL A 616 -5.94 19.86 11.51
C VAL A 616 -6.85 20.93 12.12
N ARG A 617 -7.46 20.61 13.26
CA ARG A 617 -8.27 21.55 14.06
C ARG A 617 -7.36 22.44 14.90
N SER A 618 -6.80 23.52 14.35
CA SER A 618 -6.04 24.46 15.19
C SER A 618 -6.97 25.29 16.09
N SER A 619 -6.55 25.52 17.33
CA SER A 619 -7.26 26.37 18.32
C SER A 619 -7.34 27.85 17.93
N ILE A 620 -6.56 28.27 16.92
CA ILE A 620 -6.52 29.63 16.35
C ILE A 620 -7.40 29.72 15.07
N MET A 621 -7.81 28.59 14.50
CA MET A 621 -8.63 28.48 13.29
C MET A 621 -10.00 27.84 13.54
N ARG A 622 -10.65 28.22 14.65
CA ARG A 622 -12.05 27.80 14.91
C ARG A 622 -13.05 28.37 13.90
N GLU A 623 -12.66 29.36 13.10
CA GLU A 623 -13.47 29.88 11.98
C GLU A 623 -13.08 29.29 10.61
N THR A 624 -11.98 28.54 10.50
CA THR A 624 -11.43 28.06 9.21
C THR A 624 -11.10 26.57 9.14
N SER A 625 -11.23 25.79 10.22
CA SER A 625 -11.34 24.33 10.09
C SER A 625 -12.67 24.03 9.39
N SER A 626 -12.57 23.53 8.15
CA SER A 626 -13.60 23.64 7.11
C SER A 626 -14.33 22.33 6.74
N PRO A 627 -14.64 21.36 7.64
CA PRO A 627 -15.51 20.26 7.24
C PRO A 627 -16.94 20.74 6.88
N ASN A 628 -17.31 21.97 7.28
CA ASN A 628 -18.60 22.60 6.96
C ASN A 628 -18.60 23.47 5.70
N LYS A 629 -17.49 23.53 4.94
CA LYS A 629 -17.46 24.23 3.65
C LYS A 629 -17.71 23.24 2.53
N SER A 630 -18.36 23.71 1.48
CA SER A 630 -18.48 22.94 0.24
C SER A 630 -17.09 22.72 -0.38
N ILE A 631 -16.92 21.65 -1.15
CA ILE A 631 -15.63 21.38 -1.80
C ILE A 631 -15.25 22.49 -2.80
N ASP A 632 -16.21 23.21 -3.37
CA ASP A 632 -15.97 24.39 -4.20
C ASP A 632 -15.28 25.53 -3.45
N GLU A 633 -15.59 25.72 -2.18
CA GLU A 633 -15.03 26.79 -1.34
C GLU A 633 -13.62 26.48 -0.82
N LEU A 634 -13.15 25.24 -0.96
CA LEU A 634 -11.81 24.84 -0.51
C LEU A 634 -10.73 25.48 -1.40
N CYS A 635 -9.65 25.96 -0.77
CA CYS A 635 -8.58 26.68 -1.46
C CYS A 635 -7.28 25.86 -1.51
N LEU A 636 -6.75 25.65 -2.72
CA LEU A 636 -5.44 25.03 -2.91
C LEU A 636 -4.28 26.03 -2.84
N MET A 637 -4.52 27.34 -2.89
CA MET A 637 -3.45 28.34 -2.90
C MET A 637 -2.72 28.36 -1.58
N LEU A 638 -1.39 28.51 -1.64
CA LEU A 638 -0.57 28.68 -0.45
C LEU A 638 -0.81 30.07 0.16
N PRO A 639 -0.58 30.24 1.48
CA PRO A 639 -0.72 31.54 2.14
C PRO A 639 0.12 32.65 1.47
N GLU A 640 1.33 32.34 0.98
CA GLU A 640 2.16 33.32 0.29
C GLU A 640 1.54 33.74 -1.05
N GLU A 641 0.93 32.81 -1.79
CA GLU A 641 0.25 33.10 -3.07
C GLU A 641 -0.98 33.99 -2.87
N ILE A 642 -1.73 33.73 -1.79
CA ILE A 642 -2.87 34.57 -1.41
C ILE A 642 -2.40 35.98 -1.04
N ALA A 643 -1.31 36.11 -0.28
CA ALA A 643 -0.74 37.39 0.09
C ALA A 643 -0.25 38.19 -1.13
N GLU A 644 0.45 37.54 -2.07
CA GLU A 644 0.90 38.17 -3.33
C GLU A 644 -0.29 38.64 -4.19
N LEU A 645 -1.36 37.84 -4.29
CA LEU A 645 -2.58 38.24 -4.99
C LEU A 645 -3.26 39.44 -4.31
N GLN A 646 -3.34 39.44 -2.97
CA GLN A 646 -3.91 40.54 -2.21
C GLN A 646 -3.11 41.84 -2.38
N GLU A 647 -1.78 41.78 -2.33
CA GLU A 647 -0.89 42.93 -2.57
C GLU A 647 -1.04 43.46 -4.00
N THR A 648 -1.14 42.56 -4.98
CA THR A 648 -1.37 42.92 -6.39
C THR A 648 -2.74 43.60 -6.56
N ILE A 649 -3.81 43.02 -6.02
CA ILE A 649 -5.16 43.61 -6.07
C ILE A 649 -5.16 44.98 -5.39
N PHE A 650 -4.52 45.13 -4.22
CA PHE A 650 -4.44 46.40 -3.51
C PHE A 650 -3.70 47.47 -4.34
N THR A 651 -2.58 47.11 -4.96
CA THR A 651 -1.77 47.99 -5.82
C THR A 651 -2.54 48.47 -7.05
N TYR A 652 -3.37 47.61 -7.66
CA TYR A 652 -4.18 47.98 -8.83
C TYR A 652 -5.53 48.63 -8.48
N SER A 653 -6.08 48.38 -7.29
CA SER A 653 -7.27 49.08 -6.78
C SER A 653 -7.04 50.57 -6.51
N GLY A 654 -5.79 51.02 -6.46
CA GLY A 654 -5.39 52.43 -6.42
C GLY A 654 -5.65 53.22 -7.72
N LYS A 655 -6.08 52.58 -8.82
CA LYS A 655 -6.53 53.24 -10.06
C LYS A 655 -8.05 53.11 -10.23
N ILE A 656 -8.80 53.85 -9.42
CA ILE A 656 -10.27 53.90 -9.45
C ILE A 656 -10.76 54.73 -10.65
N THR A 657 -11.68 54.19 -11.45
CA THR A 657 -12.58 55.00 -12.30
C THR A 657 -13.98 55.05 -11.67
N LYS A 658 -14.70 56.16 -11.91
CA LYS A 658 -15.82 56.70 -11.13
C LYS A 658 -17.11 55.86 -11.01
N GLU A 659 -17.19 54.65 -11.54
CA GLU A 659 -18.49 53.96 -11.73
C GLU A 659 -18.66 52.61 -11.01
N GLY A 660 -17.78 52.21 -10.10
CA GLY A 660 -18.05 51.10 -9.18
C GLY A 660 -18.26 49.72 -9.83
N LYS A 661 -17.87 49.54 -11.10
CA LYS A 661 -17.77 48.25 -11.78
C LYS A 661 -16.31 47.89 -11.97
N TYR A 662 -15.90 46.76 -11.40
CA TYR A 662 -14.58 46.18 -11.64
C TYR A 662 -14.67 45.25 -12.86
N THR A 663 -14.08 45.67 -13.97
CA THR A 663 -13.86 44.80 -15.13
C THR A 663 -12.35 44.71 -15.33
N TYR A 664 -11.79 43.53 -15.08
CA TYR A 664 -10.38 43.25 -15.34
C TYR A 664 -10.24 42.49 -16.65
N SER A 665 -9.35 42.95 -17.53
CA SER A 665 -8.88 42.19 -18.69
C SER A 665 -7.44 41.73 -18.44
N TYR A 666 -7.21 40.43 -18.36
CA TYR A 666 -5.87 39.83 -18.45
C TYR A 666 -5.84 39.00 -19.74
N GLY A 667 -5.31 39.56 -20.83
CA GLY A 667 -5.43 38.94 -22.15
C GLY A 667 -6.90 38.74 -22.56
N ASN A 668 -7.27 37.53 -22.98
CA ASN A 668 -8.64 37.15 -23.40
C ASN A 668 -9.59 36.79 -22.23
N LEU A 669 -9.17 36.92 -20.98
CA LEU A 669 -10.02 36.61 -19.81
C LEU A 669 -10.58 37.88 -19.18
N LEU A 670 -11.93 37.92 -19.10
CA LEU A 670 -12.72 38.95 -18.43
C LEU A 670 -13.17 38.43 -17.06
N LEU A 671 -12.60 38.97 -15.98
CA LEU A 671 -13.05 38.71 -14.61
C LEU A 671 -13.95 39.87 -14.16
N SER A 672 -15.20 39.56 -13.83
CA SER A 672 -16.18 40.51 -13.30
C SER A 672 -16.47 40.16 -11.84
N PHE A 673 -16.20 41.09 -10.92
CA PHE A 673 -16.58 40.95 -9.52
C PHE A 673 -17.71 41.92 -9.19
N VAL A 674 -18.77 41.41 -8.57
CA VAL A 674 -19.81 42.21 -7.90
C VAL A 674 -19.59 42.03 -6.41
N THR A 675 -19.17 43.09 -5.72
CA THR A 675 -19.02 43.09 -4.27
C THR A 675 -20.39 42.97 -3.63
N GLY A 676 -20.64 41.87 -2.92
CA GLY A 676 -21.96 41.67 -2.32
C GLY A 676 -22.15 40.44 -1.42
N SER A 677 -21.11 39.87 -0.80
CA SER A 677 -21.27 39.02 0.41
C SER A 677 -19.91 38.62 0.98
N SER A 678 -19.84 38.69 2.30
CA SER A 678 -18.75 38.46 3.25
C SER A 678 -17.71 37.39 2.89
N ILE A 679 -16.44 37.80 3.08
CA ILE A 679 -15.21 36.99 3.15
C ILE A 679 -15.28 35.97 4.28
#